data_AF-A0AA36MQF5-F1
#
_entry.id   AF-A0AA36MQF5-F1
#
_cell.length_a   1.000
_cell.length_b   1.000
_cell.length_c   1.000
_cell.angle_alpha   90.00
_cell.angle_beta   90.00
_cell.angle_gamma   90.00
#
_symmetry.space_group_name_H-M   'P 1'
#
loop_
_entity.id
_entity.type
_entity.pdbx_description
1 polymer ?
#
loop_
_entity_poly.entity_id
_entity_poly.type
_entity_poly.pdbx_seq_one_letter_code
_entity_poly.pdbx_strand_id
1 'polypeptide(L)'
;MVLPWVDQDETVDSSDEEALDNSEARVGGYGGAKKAYLIEEVERRAITIKQLRTLHSFLQYLTKTEVLKHTSEFSRTTGMHNKLIPWTSLNMYDITTEVIKKVIPHVDPEGEHIDDERRWYSWVEFVAAKEQPAQIMLSHWWGGRFMDFMQSVDKMALDRSLSIYTPIWICTFANCQFGENFGSKLMDCPFICTLKTVNLTVLIVDFQGGSLTRTWCGLEVHYTTHNEIDFALYTSAGRVGSTYVSGGPLVEAVKNWDIRTSEASDPPYRRQILNYVAKVSELEGLEKDEEGQLVLDNMGRPQLSSDALDPHGAMRSSGEKEFAHEANLFRKHAKRFEHLNMMVRLRVMATLGLPKKPKGCTVAEVALRGVTLNQLRVMSAKLESSCPWSEDDEEECPWGDDLSLDEGQSLCYEELTIEHVAAWIKFQTAMVWEGEGPGSYMEIISDGPQKPQFAVTFSQSQLWHERMSAIEVFAEAQQLPDSAIFFVEVCGRNIGSGDDEEEWKLIRTESEGILCILSTEMAMNESEAELSIAPLVMQVSKDKGIFFASPGGVLACSQPFRNGTWVHGDFDTQVVVQVLKLLLKDMDEDADDVDDMDLATFRALLRLHQWLAGPFLRRAAKFNDVQAIKDICSLPGLRLTSDTMKDNLGRVPLHVAIACGSREAMKVLLEAKMDPNVEDNMSDRPLHYAALAGQADLVQELVAAGADVWSENCFGETALQVAMQNPGAFVGVNTSKVCKVLKGATKTIPERQAFELFRAFVKDPPRNSADASAGSAAAAARKLKRGGSRVDP
;
A
#
# COMPACT_ATOMS: atom_id res chain seq x y z
N MET A 1 -24.32 -14.45 16.44
CA MET A 1 -24.18 -13.50 15.31
C MET A 1 -23.70 -14.29 14.10
N VAL A 2 -24.49 -14.39 13.02
CA VAL A 2 -24.04 -15.07 11.79
C VAL A 2 -23.29 -14.03 10.96
N LEU A 3 -22.01 -14.28 10.69
CA LEU A 3 -21.33 -13.61 9.57
C LEU A 3 -22.11 -13.98 8.29
N PRO A 4 -22.73 -13.02 7.56
CA PRO A 4 -23.75 -13.27 6.52
C PRO A 4 -23.40 -14.19 5.34
N TRP A 5 -22.19 -14.76 5.28
CA TRP A 5 -21.54 -15.23 4.06
C TRP A 5 -21.00 -16.67 4.12
N VAL A 6 -21.39 -17.48 5.11
CA VAL A 6 -21.17 -18.93 4.98
C VAL A 6 -22.21 -19.46 3.99
N ASP A 7 -21.80 -19.66 2.72
CA ASP A 7 -22.60 -20.22 1.63
C ASP A 7 -23.56 -21.32 2.15
N GLN A 8 -24.86 -21.14 1.87
CA GLN A 8 -25.88 -22.18 2.09
C GLN A 8 -25.92 -23.22 0.95
N ASP A 9 -25.07 -23.05 -0.07
CA ASP A 9 -25.15 -23.76 -1.35
C ASP A 9 -23.91 -24.66 -1.63
N GLU A 10 -23.49 -25.46 -0.66
CA GLU A 10 -22.87 -26.76 -1.01
C GLU A 10 -23.95 -27.83 -0.85
N THR A 11 -24.65 -28.11 -1.94
CA THR A 11 -25.46 -29.32 -2.07
C THR A 11 -24.57 -30.51 -1.75
N VAL A 12 -24.86 -31.16 -0.64
CA VAL A 12 -24.33 -32.46 -0.26
C VAL A 12 -24.53 -33.39 -1.46
N ASP A 13 -23.43 -33.86 -2.04
CA ASP A 13 -23.47 -35.00 -2.95
C ASP A 13 -23.97 -36.18 -2.11
N SER A 14 -25.14 -36.72 -2.50
CA SER A 14 -25.95 -37.63 -1.70
C SER A 14 -25.39 -39.07 -1.63
N SER A 15 -24.08 -39.23 -1.41
CA SER A 15 -23.45 -40.55 -1.34
C SER A 15 -22.85 -40.92 0.03
N ASP A 16 -22.79 -40.01 0.99
CA ASP A 16 -22.21 -40.29 2.33
C ASP A 16 -23.24 -40.07 3.46
N GLU A 17 -24.39 -40.73 3.37
CA GLU A 17 -25.47 -40.69 4.38
C GLU A 17 -25.28 -41.65 5.57
N GLU A 18 -24.09 -42.23 5.79
CA GLU A 18 -23.90 -43.28 6.82
C GLU A 18 -23.16 -42.88 8.10
N ALA A 19 -22.98 -41.59 8.42
CA ALA A 19 -22.22 -41.20 9.63
C ALA A 19 -22.78 -40.06 10.48
N LEU A 20 -24.08 -39.77 10.46
CA LEU A 20 -24.68 -38.77 11.35
C LEU A 20 -25.99 -39.27 11.98
N ASP A 21 -25.85 -40.12 12.99
CA ASP A 21 -26.88 -40.34 14.00
C ASP A 21 -26.35 -39.90 15.37
N ASN A 22 -26.78 -38.72 15.83
CA ASN A 22 -27.25 -38.52 17.21
C ASN A 22 -27.79 -37.09 17.44
N SER A 23 -29.10 -37.06 17.69
CA SER A 23 -29.90 -36.17 18.56
C SER A 23 -30.05 -34.67 18.28
N GLU A 24 -31.23 -34.32 17.73
CA GLU A 24 -32.25 -33.33 18.15
C GLU A 24 -31.80 -31.88 18.55
N ALA A 25 -32.38 -30.77 18.07
CA ALA A 25 -33.76 -30.50 17.69
C ALA A 25 -33.89 -29.37 16.65
N ARG A 26 -34.85 -29.51 15.73
CA ARG A 26 -35.36 -28.45 14.84
C ARG A 26 -36.44 -27.63 15.57
N VAL A 27 -36.24 -26.32 15.70
CA VAL A 27 -37.32 -25.33 15.89
C VAL A 27 -37.06 -24.15 14.95
N GLY A 28 -38.08 -23.79 14.18
CA GLY A 28 -38.00 -22.76 13.14
C GLY A 28 -37.92 -21.32 13.66
N GLY A 29 -37.17 -20.50 12.95
CA GLY A 29 -37.06 -19.05 13.15
C GLY A 29 -35.89 -18.51 12.30
N TYR A 30 -36.12 -17.46 11.51
CA TYR A 30 -35.08 -16.77 10.75
C TYR A 30 -33.91 -16.38 11.67
N GLY A 31 -32.69 -16.81 11.34
CA GLY A 31 -31.44 -16.43 12.04
C GLY A 31 -30.84 -17.50 12.95
N GLY A 32 -30.50 -18.68 12.41
CA GLY A 32 -29.67 -19.65 13.13
C GLY A 32 -28.18 -19.29 13.01
N ALA A 33 -27.54 -18.90 14.12
CA ALA A 33 -26.08 -18.91 14.24
C ALA A 33 -25.55 -20.31 13.92
N LYS A 34 -24.76 -20.48 12.84
CA LYS A 34 -23.93 -21.70 12.70
C LYS A 34 -23.05 -21.76 13.95
N LYS A 35 -23.12 -22.86 14.72
CA LYS A 35 -22.10 -23.18 15.73
C LYS A 35 -20.75 -23.19 15.01
N ALA A 36 -19.77 -22.44 15.51
CA ALA A 36 -18.41 -22.51 14.99
C ALA A 36 -17.92 -23.96 15.08
N TYR A 37 -17.35 -24.47 13.99
CA TYR A 37 -16.76 -25.81 13.96
C TYR A 37 -15.30 -25.70 14.41
N LEU A 38 -14.93 -26.36 15.50
CA LEU A 38 -13.56 -26.35 16.00
C LEU A 38 -12.69 -27.31 15.18
N ILE A 39 -11.56 -26.83 14.66
CA ILE A 39 -10.58 -27.67 13.97
C ILE A 39 -9.44 -27.98 14.96
N GLU A 40 -9.35 -29.24 15.39
CA GLU A 40 -8.36 -29.69 16.38
C GLU A 40 -6.93 -29.71 15.81
N GLU A 41 -6.74 -30.23 14.58
CA GLU A 41 -5.45 -30.29 13.91
C GLU A 41 -5.09 -28.94 13.26
N VAL A 42 -4.07 -28.25 13.77
CA VAL A 42 -3.67 -26.91 13.29
C VAL A 42 -3.19 -26.92 11.83
N GLU A 43 -2.59 -28.01 11.38
CA GLU A 43 -2.18 -28.25 9.99
C GLU A 43 -3.38 -28.36 9.02
N ARG A 44 -4.58 -28.66 9.52
CA ARG A 44 -5.83 -28.69 8.73
C ARG A 44 -6.59 -27.37 8.73
N ARG A 45 -5.99 -26.31 9.30
CA ARG A 45 -6.55 -24.97 9.28
C ARG A 45 -6.10 -24.19 8.05
N ALA A 46 -6.38 -24.72 6.86
CA ALA A 46 -6.20 -23.98 5.63
C ALA A 46 -7.47 -23.20 5.25
N ILE A 47 -7.31 -22.14 4.46
CA ILE A 47 -8.42 -21.39 3.83
C ILE A 47 -8.22 -21.34 2.32
N THR A 48 -9.32 -21.28 1.56
CA THR A 48 -9.27 -21.14 0.11
C THR A 48 -9.00 -19.69 -0.31
N ILE A 49 -8.48 -19.50 -1.53
CA ILE A 49 -8.33 -18.15 -2.11
C ILE A 49 -9.69 -17.41 -2.19
N LYS A 50 -10.79 -18.12 -2.46
CA LYS A 50 -12.16 -17.55 -2.44
C LYS A 50 -12.52 -16.98 -1.07
N GLN A 51 -12.29 -17.77 -0.01
CA GLN A 51 -12.53 -17.37 1.37
C GLN A 51 -11.69 -16.15 1.76
N LEU A 52 -10.41 -16.15 1.39
CA LEU A 52 -9.50 -15.04 1.64
C LEU A 52 -9.91 -13.75 0.89
N ARG A 53 -10.36 -13.85 -0.37
CA ARG A 53 -10.89 -12.70 -1.13
C ARG A 53 -12.19 -12.15 -0.56
N THR A 54 -13.04 -13.02 -0.02
CA THR A 54 -14.28 -12.59 0.65
C THR A 54 -13.95 -11.78 1.89
N LEU A 55 -12.98 -12.24 2.69
CA LEU A 55 -12.46 -11.49 3.83
C LEU A 55 -11.89 -10.13 3.39
N HIS A 56 -11.11 -10.12 2.31
CA HIS A 56 -10.58 -8.88 1.76
C HIS A 56 -11.69 -7.85 1.49
N SER A 57 -12.78 -8.24 0.81
CA SER A 57 -13.91 -7.34 0.55
C SER A 57 -14.61 -6.85 1.83
N PHE A 58 -14.74 -7.71 2.84
CA PHE A 58 -15.34 -7.33 4.13
C PHE A 58 -14.51 -6.29 4.88
N LEU A 59 -13.18 -6.49 4.96
CA LEU A 59 -12.28 -5.52 5.61
C LEU A 59 -12.21 -4.19 4.84
N GLN A 60 -12.30 -4.24 3.50
CA GLN A 60 -12.45 -3.04 2.68
C GLN A 60 -13.73 -2.27 3.01
N TYR A 61 -14.85 -2.98 3.16
CA TYR A 61 -16.12 -2.36 3.53
C TYR A 61 -16.02 -1.64 4.88
N LEU A 62 -15.49 -2.29 5.92
CA LEU A 62 -15.36 -1.70 7.26
C LEU A 62 -14.43 -0.46 7.31
N THR A 63 -13.36 -0.47 6.53
CA THR A 63 -12.39 0.63 6.49
C THR A 63 -12.90 1.81 5.64
N LYS A 64 -13.57 1.54 4.51
CA LYS A 64 -14.21 2.54 3.63
C LYS A 64 -15.21 3.41 4.39
N THR A 65 -15.89 2.83 5.38
CA THR A 65 -16.98 3.45 6.13
C THR A 65 -16.52 4.09 7.43
N GLU A 66 -15.20 4.14 7.66
CA GLU A 66 -14.58 4.80 8.82
C GLU A 66 -15.09 4.28 10.18
N VAL A 67 -15.52 3.01 10.21
CA VAL A 67 -15.98 2.33 11.44
C VAL A 67 -14.79 1.75 12.20
N LEU A 68 -13.75 1.27 11.50
CA LEU A 68 -12.59 0.63 12.11
C LEU A 68 -11.63 1.66 12.73
N LYS A 69 -11.37 1.54 14.04
CA LYS A 69 -10.51 2.44 14.83
C LYS A 69 -9.58 1.65 15.72
N HIS A 70 -8.41 2.21 16.04
CA HIS A 70 -7.53 1.63 17.06
C HIS A 70 -8.15 1.80 18.46
N THR A 71 -8.43 0.69 19.15
CA THR A 71 -9.02 0.68 20.50
C THR A 71 -8.17 -0.05 21.53
N SER A 72 -7.12 -0.75 21.09
CA SER A 72 -6.20 -1.51 21.94
C SER A 72 -5.49 -0.65 23.01
N GLU A 73 -5.06 -1.26 24.11
CA GLU A 73 -4.29 -0.56 25.15
C GLU A 73 -2.95 -0.04 24.62
N PHE A 74 -2.31 -0.78 23.71
CA PHE A 74 -1.11 -0.36 22.98
C PHE A 74 -1.35 0.91 22.13
N SER A 75 -2.56 1.09 21.59
CA SER A 75 -2.90 2.33 20.87
C SER A 75 -2.95 3.56 21.78
N ARG A 76 -3.20 3.38 23.09
CA ARG A 76 -3.23 4.49 24.06
C ARG A 76 -1.83 5.02 24.35
N THR A 77 -0.84 4.14 24.47
CA THR A 77 0.54 4.52 24.75
C THR A 77 1.22 5.19 23.55
N THR A 78 0.78 4.86 22.34
CA THR A 78 1.31 5.41 21.08
C THR A 78 0.55 6.64 20.56
N GLY A 79 -0.47 7.11 21.28
CA GLY A 79 -1.31 8.25 20.84
C GLY A 79 -2.16 7.96 19.58
N MET A 80 -2.33 6.68 19.24
CA MET A 80 -3.14 6.20 18.11
C MET A 80 -4.59 5.91 18.51
N HIS A 81 -4.91 5.95 19.81
CA HIS A 81 -6.23 5.58 20.31
C HIS A 81 -7.37 6.39 19.66
N ASN A 82 -8.42 5.68 19.26
CA ASN A 82 -9.59 6.18 18.51
C ASN A 82 -9.29 6.77 17.12
N LYS A 83 -8.04 6.71 16.62
CA LYS A 83 -7.75 7.06 15.22
C LYS A 83 -8.31 5.98 14.29
N LEU A 84 -8.78 6.44 13.13
CA LEU A 84 -9.28 5.59 12.06
C LEU A 84 -8.15 4.74 11.48
N ILE A 85 -8.47 3.50 11.13
CA ILE A 85 -7.54 2.59 10.44
C ILE A 85 -7.87 2.63 8.94
N PRO A 86 -7.11 3.35 8.10
CA PRO A 86 -7.36 3.38 6.68
C PRO A 86 -7.02 2.03 6.03
N TRP A 87 -7.72 1.70 4.94
CA TRP A 87 -7.48 0.50 4.14
C TRP A 87 -5.99 0.34 3.75
N THR A 88 -5.33 1.46 3.45
CA THR A 88 -3.93 1.50 3.02
C THR A 88 -2.93 1.21 4.14
N SER A 89 -3.29 1.34 5.41
CA SER A 89 -2.38 1.05 6.53
C SER A 89 -2.79 -0.17 7.35
N LEU A 90 -3.95 -0.76 7.07
CA LEU A 90 -4.44 -1.94 7.75
C LEU A 90 -3.43 -3.09 7.64
N ASN A 91 -2.92 -3.57 8.77
CA ASN A 91 -1.97 -4.70 8.85
C ASN A 91 -2.58 -5.87 9.63
N MET A 92 -1.82 -6.97 9.79
CA MET A 92 -2.33 -8.17 10.46
C MET A 92 -2.55 -7.97 11.97
N TYR A 93 -1.81 -7.08 12.63
CA TYR A 93 -2.04 -6.76 14.04
C TYR A 93 -3.36 -6.01 14.26
N ASP A 94 -3.68 -5.09 13.36
CA ASP A 94 -4.93 -4.32 13.39
C ASP A 94 -6.13 -5.24 13.16
N ILE A 95 -6.04 -6.10 12.14
CA ILE A 95 -7.07 -7.11 11.89
C ILE A 95 -7.24 -7.94 13.17
N THR A 96 -6.14 -8.49 13.70
CA THR A 96 -6.07 -9.28 14.95
C THR A 96 -6.77 -8.62 16.13
N THR A 97 -6.40 -7.38 16.42
CA THR A 97 -6.82 -6.75 17.67
C THR A 97 -8.20 -6.12 17.55
N GLU A 98 -8.51 -5.52 16.41
CA GLU A 98 -9.69 -4.68 16.24
C GLU A 98 -10.87 -5.39 15.59
N VAL A 99 -10.63 -6.52 14.92
CA VAL A 99 -11.67 -7.35 14.31
C VAL A 99 -11.76 -8.70 15.03
N ILE A 100 -10.66 -9.48 15.03
CA ILE A 100 -10.67 -10.89 15.47
C ILE A 100 -11.11 -11.03 16.93
N LYS A 101 -10.35 -10.41 17.84
CA LYS A 101 -10.58 -10.52 19.29
C LYS A 101 -11.98 -10.10 19.72
N LYS A 102 -12.62 -9.21 18.96
CA LYS A 102 -13.96 -8.70 19.26
C LYS A 102 -15.06 -9.61 18.73
N VAL A 103 -14.80 -10.39 17.67
CA VAL A 103 -15.77 -11.32 17.08
C VAL A 103 -15.84 -12.63 17.89
N ILE A 104 -14.71 -13.17 18.34
CA ILE A 104 -14.63 -14.48 19.03
C ILE A 104 -15.66 -14.62 20.17
N PRO A 105 -15.80 -13.65 21.12
CA PRO A 105 -16.72 -13.80 22.26
C PRO A 105 -18.21 -13.80 21.88
N HIS A 106 -18.57 -13.34 20.68
CA HIS A 106 -19.96 -13.27 20.22
C HIS A 106 -20.42 -14.51 19.45
N VAL A 107 -19.54 -15.47 19.23
CA VAL A 107 -19.81 -16.71 18.49
C VAL A 107 -20.04 -17.90 19.43
N ASP A 108 -19.54 -17.85 20.66
CA ASP A 108 -19.83 -18.82 21.73
C ASP A 108 -20.38 -18.12 22.99
N PRO A 109 -21.70 -17.81 23.02
CA PRO A 109 -22.31 -17.06 24.11
C PRO A 109 -22.67 -17.91 25.34
N GLU A 110 -22.57 -19.24 25.29
CA GLU A 110 -23.04 -20.14 26.37
C GLU A 110 -21.97 -20.41 27.45
N GLY A 111 -20.69 -20.11 27.19
CA GLY A 111 -19.67 -20.07 28.24
C GLY A 111 -19.48 -21.39 29.03
N GLU A 112 -19.97 -22.53 28.55
CA GLU A 112 -19.90 -23.82 29.27
C GLU A 112 -18.47 -24.39 29.40
N HIS A 113 -17.47 -23.74 28.81
CA HIS A 113 -16.07 -24.20 28.82
C HIS A 113 -15.06 -23.10 29.17
N ILE A 114 -15.35 -22.29 30.19
CA ILE A 114 -14.40 -21.35 30.81
C ILE A 114 -13.84 -21.94 32.11
N ASP A 115 -13.49 -23.22 32.13
CA ASP A 115 -12.71 -23.82 33.22
C ASP A 115 -11.36 -24.33 32.65
N ASP A 116 -10.31 -23.58 32.97
CA ASP A 116 -8.88 -23.92 33.12
C ASP A 116 -8.01 -24.57 32.02
N GLU A 117 -8.49 -24.81 30.79
CA GLU A 117 -7.58 -25.08 29.66
C GLU A 117 -7.83 -24.13 28.48
N ARG A 118 -6.83 -23.29 28.18
CA ARG A 118 -6.79 -22.23 27.15
C ARG A 118 -7.27 -22.71 25.76
N ARG A 119 -8.57 -22.71 25.49
CA ARG A 119 -9.13 -22.97 24.15
C ARG A 119 -9.22 -21.68 23.34
N TRP A 120 -8.49 -21.62 22.23
CA TRP A 120 -8.42 -20.44 21.36
C TRP A 120 -8.92 -20.80 19.96
N TYR A 121 -9.88 -20.02 19.45
CA TYR A 121 -10.38 -20.14 18.07
C TYR A 121 -9.45 -19.39 17.11
N SER A 122 -9.18 -19.95 15.92
CA SER A 122 -8.43 -19.27 14.86
C SER A 122 -9.41 -18.60 13.87
N TRP A 123 -8.88 -17.94 12.85
CA TRP A 123 -9.70 -17.34 11.79
C TRP A 123 -10.39 -18.36 10.92
N VAL A 124 -9.78 -19.53 10.83
CA VAL A 124 -10.24 -20.58 9.94
C VAL A 124 -11.59 -21.10 10.39
N GLU A 125 -11.87 -21.19 11.69
CA GLU A 125 -13.17 -21.61 12.21
C GLU A 125 -14.31 -20.61 11.89
N PHE A 126 -14.00 -19.34 11.58
CA PHE A 126 -14.99 -18.33 11.20
C PHE A 126 -15.25 -18.28 9.69
N VAL A 127 -14.26 -18.63 8.88
CA VAL A 127 -14.29 -18.45 7.42
C VAL A 127 -14.37 -19.78 6.68
N ALA A 128 -13.79 -20.85 7.23
CA ALA A 128 -13.87 -22.19 6.68
C ALA A 128 -15.13 -22.93 7.18
N ALA A 129 -15.78 -23.65 6.27
CA ALA A 129 -16.95 -24.46 6.58
C ALA A 129 -16.60 -25.84 7.14
N LYS A 130 -15.36 -26.31 6.93
CA LYS A 130 -14.83 -27.62 7.34
C LYS A 130 -13.30 -27.58 7.43
N GLU A 131 -12.72 -28.56 8.09
CA GLU A 131 -11.27 -28.80 8.07
C GLU A 131 -10.76 -29.12 6.64
N GLN A 132 -9.56 -28.67 6.30
CA GLN A 132 -8.98 -28.91 4.97
C GLN A 132 -7.44 -28.85 5.00
N PRO A 133 -6.75 -29.80 4.33
CA PRO A 133 -5.30 -29.82 4.29
C PRO A 133 -4.74 -28.70 3.39
N ALA A 134 -3.60 -28.17 3.78
CA ALA A 134 -2.91 -27.13 3.04
C ALA A 134 -2.17 -27.68 1.81
N GLN A 135 -2.30 -27.02 0.66
CA GLN A 135 -1.42 -27.26 -0.48
C GLN A 135 -0.21 -26.33 -0.47
N ILE A 136 -0.43 -25.07 -0.10
CA ILE A 136 0.58 -24.01 -0.11
C ILE A 136 0.70 -23.44 1.30
N MET A 137 1.94 -23.27 1.77
CA MET A 137 2.22 -22.49 2.98
C MET A 137 2.61 -21.06 2.59
N LEU A 138 1.88 -20.07 3.11
CA LEU A 138 2.26 -18.66 3.01
C LEU A 138 2.83 -18.17 4.33
N SER A 139 4.06 -17.67 4.27
CA SER A 139 4.66 -16.89 5.34
C SER A 139 4.60 -15.41 5.01
N HIS A 140 4.15 -14.61 5.96
CA HIS A 140 3.99 -13.16 5.80
C HIS A 140 4.29 -12.44 7.11
N TRP A 141 4.79 -11.20 7.04
CA TRP A 141 5.08 -10.35 8.19
C TRP A 141 3.83 -9.73 8.82
N TRP A 142 3.71 -9.80 10.14
CA TRP A 142 2.57 -9.25 10.88
C TRP A 142 2.38 -7.73 10.70
N GLY A 143 3.48 -6.98 10.59
CA GLY A 143 3.44 -5.53 10.34
C GLY A 143 3.19 -5.16 8.87
N GLY A 144 3.24 -6.12 7.95
CA GLY A 144 3.00 -5.88 6.53
C GLY A 144 1.56 -5.44 6.26
N ARG A 145 1.40 -4.51 5.30
CA ARG A 145 0.08 -4.03 4.86
C ARG A 145 -0.73 -5.19 4.28
N PHE A 146 -1.95 -5.38 4.75
CA PHE A 146 -2.83 -6.45 4.30
C PHE A 146 -3.17 -6.35 2.80
N MET A 147 -3.25 -5.12 2.27
CA MET A 147 -3.41 -4.88 0.84
C MET A 147 -2.26 -5.47 0.02
N ASP A 148 -1.00 -5.27 0.44
CA ASP A 148 0.18 -5.79 -0.25
C ASP A 148 0.23 -7.31 -0.20
N PHE A 149 -0.15 -7.89 0.95
CA PHE A 149 -0.31 -9.33 1.11
C PHE A 149 -1.32 -9.89 0.10
N MET A 150 -2.52 -9.30 0.02
CA MET A 150 -3.56 -9.75 -0.92
C MET A 150 -3.13 -9.62 -2.39
N GLN A 151 -2.47 -8.52 -2.76
CA GLN A 151 -1.90 -8.35 -4.10
C GLN A 151 -0.85 -9.43 -4.42
N SER A 152 -0.01 -9.78 -3.44
CA SER A 152 1.00 -10.84 -3.61
C SER A 152 0.35 -12.20 -3.83
N VAL A 153 -0.73 -12.50 -3.08
CA VAL A 153 -1.52 -13.74 -3.25
C VAL A 153 -2.17 -13.80 -4.64
N ASP A 154 -2.78 -12.70 -5.10
CA ASP A 154 -3.41 -12.66 -6.42
C ASP A 154 -2.38 -12.82 -7.55
N LYS A 155 -1.20 -12.21 -7.42
CA LYS A 155 -0.09 -12.39 -8.38
C LYS A 155 0.44 -13.80 -8.39
N MET A 156 0.61 -14.42 -7.22
CA MET A 156 1.00 -15.83 -7.12
C MET A 156 -0.04 -16.74 -7.77
N ALA A 157 -1.32 -16.50 -7.50
CA ALA A 157 -2.41 -17.27 -8.09
C ALA A 157 -2.42 -17.16 -9.62
N LEU A 158 -2.16 -15.97 -10.16
CA LEU A 158 -2.06 -15.75 -11.61
C LEU A 158 -0.81 -16.41 -12.22
N ASP A 159 0.37 -16.16 -11.65
CA ASP A 159 1.67 -16.69 -12.13
C ASP A 159 1.68 -18.23 -12.15
N ARG A 160 1.02 -18.87 -11.18
CA ARG A 160 0.94 -20.33 -11.05
C ARG A 160 -0.38 -20.93 -11.56
N SER A 161 -1.28 -20.13 -12.14
CA SER A 161 -2.59 -20.58 -12.62
C SER A 161 -3.39 -21.38 -11.58
N LEU A 162 -3.41 -20.91 -10.33
CA LEU A 162 -4.08 -21.57 -9.21
C LEU A 162 -5.60 -21.39 -9.29
N SER A 163 -6.34 -22.44 -8.89
CA SER A 163 -7.79 -22.37 -8.71
C SER A 163 -8.15 -21.52 -7.49
N ILE A 164 -9.28 -20.81 -7.53
CA ILE A 164 -9.80 -20.06 -6.37
C ILE A 164 -10.12 -20.96 -5.16
N TYR A 165 -10.23 -22.27 -5.37
CA TYR A 165 -10.47 -23.29 -4.34
C TYR A 165 -9.18 -23.89 -3.78
N THR A 166 -8.01 -23.42 -4.21
CA THR A 166 -6.71 -23.89 -3.69
C THR A 166 -6.62 -23.61 -2.20
N PRO A 167 -6.41 -24.62 -1.34
CA PRO A 167 -6.29 -24.43 0.10
C PRO A 167 -4.88 -23.94 0.46
N ILE A 168 -4.85 -22.85 1.21
CA ILE A 168 -3.64 -22.16 1.62
C ILE A 168 -3.61 -22.08 3.14
N TRP A 169 -2.50 -22.49 3.72
CA TRP A 169 -2.24 -22.27 5.13
C TRP A 169 -1.46 -20.99 5.33
N ILE A 170 -2.03 -20.09 6.12
CA ILE A 170 -1.47 -18.78 6.40
C ILE A 170 -1.28 -18.72 7.90
N CYS A 171 -0.02 -18.64 8.35
CA CYS A 171 0.34 -18.70 9.76
C CYS A 171 -0.54 -17.80 10.65
N THR A 172 -0.75 -16.55 10.24
CA THR A 172 -1.52 -15.56 11.02
C THR A 172 -2.99 -15.92 11.18
N PHE A 173 -3.57 -16.68 10.25
CA PHE A 173 -4.98 -17.07 10.28
C PHE A 173 -5.20 -18.45 10.89
N ALA A 174 -4.25 -19.36 10.67
CA ALA A 174 -4.35 -20.74 11.09
C ALA A 174 -4.04 -20.96 12.57
N ASN A 175 -3.19 -20.12 13.17
CA ASN A 175 -2.78 -20.33 14.55
C ASN A 175 -3.67 -19.61 15.58
N CYS A 176 -3.73 -20.19 16.77
CA CYS A 176 -4.46 -19.69 17.93
C CYS A 176 -3.72 -18.49 18.55
N GLN A 177 -4.17 -17.29 18.26
CA GLN A 177 -3.35 -16.08 18.15
C GLN A 177 -2.63 -15.51 19.40
N PHE A 178 -2.57 -16.17 20.58
CA PHE A 178 -1.99 -15.55 21.79
C PHE A 178 -1.20 -16.46 22.75
N GLY A 179 -0.41 -17.42 22.24
CA GLY A 179 0.51 -18.24 23.05
C GLY A 179 0.79 -19.61 22.45
N GLU A 180 1.22 -19.57 21.19
CA GLU A 180 1.80 -20.69 20.49
C GLU A 180 2.95 -21.23 21.33
N ASN A 181 2.85 -22.48 21.79
CA ASN A 181 3.96 -23.18 22.43
C ASN A 181 4.61 -24.03 21.34
N PHE A 182 5.89 -23.76 21.00
CA PHE A 182 6.67 -24.61 20.09
C PHE A 182 6.88 -26.03 20.63
N GLY A 183 6.39 -26.29 21.84
CA GLY A 183 6.53 -27.54 22.55
C GLY A 183 7.98 -27.77 22.96
N SER A 184 8.25 -28.98 23.45
CA SER A 184 9.61 -29.41 23.76
C SER A 184 10.50 -29.66 22.53
N LYS A 185 9.90 -29.71 21.34
CA LYS A 185 10.59 -30.00 20.07
C LYS A 185 9.97 -29.21 18.92
N LEU A 186 10.79 -28.50 18.16
CA LEU A 186 10.36 -27.75 16.99
C LEU A 186 9.71 -28.64 15.90
N MET A 187 10.05 -29.93 15.84
CA MET A 187 9.47 -30.86 14.87
C MET A 187 7.97 -31.13 15.06
N ASP A 188 7.45 -30.83 16.25
CA ASP A 188 6.06 -30.99 16.63
C ASP A 188 5.30 -29.66 16.55
N CYS A 189 5.98 -28.57 16.16
CA CYS A 189 5.33 -27.26 16.07
C CYS A 189 4.43 -27.17 14.83
N PRO A 190 3.36 -26.35 14.88
CA PRO A 190 2.39 -26.22 13.79
C PRO A 190 3.01 -25.88 12.43
N PHE A 191 4.08 -25.09 12.42
CA PHE A 191 4.81 -24.70 11.22
C PHE A 191 5.43 -25.90 10.52
N ILE A 192 6.17 -26.72 11.26
CA ILE A 192 6.86 -27.89 10.71
C ILE A 192 5.84 -28.97 10.35
N CYS A 193 4.76 -29.13 11.13
CA CYS A 193 3.67 -30.05 10.79
C CYS A 193 3.02 -29.68 9.46
N THR A 194 2.71 -28.41 9.23
CA THR A 194 2.17 -27.93 7.94
C THR A 194 3.19 -28.07 6.81
N LEU A 195 4.46 -27.76 7.05
CA LEU A 195 5.53 -27.92 6.05
C LEU A 195 5.71 -29.36 5.57
N LYS A 196 5.32 -30.37 6.37
CA LYS A 196 5.35 -31.77 5.95
C LYS A 196 4.29 -32.10 4.90
N THR A 197 3.21 -31.33 4.81
CA THR A 197 2.05 -31.64 3.95
C THR A 197 1.98 -30.79 2.68
N VAL A 198 2.59 -29.60 2.68
CA VAL A 198 2.56 -28.68 1.54
C VAL A 198 3.57 -29.04 0.45
N ASN A 199 3.27 -28.68 -0.79
CA ASN A 199 4.18 -28.87 -1.92
C ASN A 199 4.97 -27.59 -2.29
N LEU A 200 4.58 -26.45 -1.71
CA LEU A 200 5.14 -25.14 -2.02
C LEU A 200 5.15 -24.27 -0.77
N THR A 201 6.33 -23.72 -0.46
CA THR A 201 6.50 -22.63 0.51
C THR A 201 6.67 -21.32 -0.23
N VAL A 202 5.83 -20.34 0.10
CA VAL A 202 5.93 -18.98 -0.43
C VAL A 202 6.15 -18.00 0.70
N LEU A 203 7.25 -17.24 0.59
CA LEU A 203 7.46 -16.08 1.44
C LEU A 203 6.91 -14.85 0.73
N ILE A 204 5.93 -14.20 1.36
CA ILE A 204 5.49 -12.88 0.96
C ILE A 204 6.36 -11.88 1.69
N VAL A 205 7.11 -11.10 0.91
CA VAL A 205 8.07 -10.12 1.41
C VAL A 205 7.61 -8.73 1.00
N ASP A 206 7.61 -7.85 1.99
CA ASP A 206 7.43 -6.41 1.83
C ASP A 206 8.61 -5.79 1.09
N PHE A 207 8.41 -4.59 0.54
CA PHE A 207 9.45 -3.91 -0.25
C PHE A 207 10.76 -3.67 0.51
N GLN A 208 10.68 -3.54 1.85
CA GLN A 208 11.84 -3.32 2.71
C GLN A 208 12.50 -4.62 3.19
N GLY A 209 11.93 -5.79 2.89
CA GLY A 209 12.50 -7.06 3.34
C GLY A 209 12.26 -7.35 4.83
N GLY A 210 11.37 -6.63 5.52
CA GLY A 210 11.11 -6.81 6.95
C GLY A 210 10.68 -8.24 7.30
N SER A 211 10.02 -8.95 6.39
CA SER A 211 9.65 -10.36 6.62
C SER A 211 10.85 -11.29 6.79
N LEU A 212 12.01 -10.93 6.21
CA LEU A 212 13.25 -11.70 6.24
C LEU A 212 14.01 -11.55 7.56
N THR A 213 13.73 -10.51 8.35
CA THR A 213 14.36 -10.30 9.66
C THR A 213 13.78 -11.22 10.73
N ARG A 214 12.73 -12.01 10.44
CA ARG A 214 12.10 -12.88 11.44
C ARG A 214 12.85 -14.19 11.59
N THR A 215 13.15 -14.58 12.83
CA THR A 215 13.86 -15.84 13.13
C THR A 215 13.08 -17.05 12.60
N TRP A 216 11.75 -16.98 12.59
CA TRP A 216 10.86 -18.06 12.13
C TRP A 216 10.94 -18.26 10.62
N CYS A 217 11.12 -17.17 9.85
CA CYS A 217 11.41 -17.25 8.42
C CYS A 217 12.68 -18.09 8.18
N GLY A 218 13.70 -17.92 9.03
CA GLY A 218 14.88 -18.77 9.02
C GLY A 218 14.59 -20.26 9.24
N LEU A 219 13.69 -20.60 10.16
CA LEU A 219 13.26 -21.99 10.41
C LEU A 219 12.51 -22.58 9.21
N GLU A 220 11.53 -21.84 8.67
CA GLU A 220 10.71 -22.23 7.53
C GLU A 220 11.58 -22.49 6.30
N VAL A 221 12.53 -21.58 6.03
CA VAL A 221 13.44 -21.69 4.91
C VAL A 221 14.45 -22.81 5.12
N HIS A 222 15.00 -22.96 6.33
CA HIS A 222 15.88 -24.07 6.66
C HIS A 222 15.21 -25.41 6.38
N TYR A 223 13.98 -25.60 6.86
CA TYR A 223 13.23 -26.84 6.65
C TYR A 223 12.86 -27.05 5.18
N THR A 224 12.33 -26.02 4.51
CA THR A 224 11.93 -26.07 3.09
C THR A 224 13.12 -26.46 2.20
N THR A 225 14.27 -25.82 2.41
CA THR A 225 15.48 -26.09 1.61
C THR A 225 16.10 -27.45 1.92
N HIS A 226 16.10 -27.88 3.18
CA HIS A 226 16.64 -29.18 3.56
C HIS A 226 15.83 -30.36 3.00
N ASN A 227 14.52 -30.17 2.80
CA ASN A 227 13.61 -31.18 2.28
C ASN A 227 13.26 -31.01 0.79
N GLU A 228 13.98 -30.13 0.07
CA GLU A 228 13.79 -29.88 -1.37
C GLU A 228 12.35 -29.49 -1.77
N ILE A 229 11.60 -28.85 -0.86
CA ILE A 229 10.26 -28.33 -1.13
C ILE A 229 10.38 -27.11 -2.06
N ASP A 230 9.44 -26.94 -3.00
CA ASP A 230 9.46 -25.78 -3.90
C ASP A 230 9.34 -24.49 -3.08
N PHE A 231 10.10 -23.47 -3.48
CA PHE A 231 10.30 -22.25 -2.71
C PHE A 231 10.27 -21.04 -3.63
N ALA A 232 9.41 -20.08 -3.32
CA ALA A 232 9.30 -18.84 -4.07
C ALA A 232 9.12 -17.63 -3.16
N LEU A 233 9.60 -16.47 -3.63
CA LEU A 233 9.38 -15.18 -2.99
C LEU A 233 8.45 -14.33 -3.85
N TYR A 234 7.45 -13.74 -3.23
CA TYR A 234 6.55 -12.78 -3.87
C TYR A 234 6.51 -11.48 -3.11
N THR A 235 6.28 -10.40 -3.86
CA THR A 235 5.95 -9.09 -3.34
C THR A 235 4.64 -8.63 -3.97
N SER A 236 4.13 -7.48 -3.49
CA SER A 236 3.02 -6.80 -4.15
C SER A 236 3.35 -6.41 -5.59
N ALA A 237 4.62 -6.32 -5.99
CA ALA A 237 5.04 -6.08 -7.38
C ALA A 237 5.08 -7.36 -8.23
N GLY A 238 5.44 -8.51 -7.66
CA GLY A 238 5.45 -9.79 -8.36
C GLY A 238 6.44 -10.80 -7.78
N ARG A 239 6.70 -11.87 -8.53
CA ARG A 239 7.69 -12.88 -8.13
C ARG A 239 9.09 -12.28 -8.16
N VAL A 240 9.87 -12.46 -7.09
CA VAL A 240 11.30 -12.06 -7.06
C VAL A 240 12.05 -12.87 -8.13
N GLY A 241 12.82 -12.19 -8.98
CA GLY A 241 13.46 -12.77 -10.16
C GLY A 241 12.65 -12.69 -11.45
N SER A 242 11.42 -12.17 -11.42
CA SER A 242 10.68 -11.84 -12.63
C SER A 242 11.17 -10.52 -13.25
N THR A 243 10.71 -10.21 -14.47
CA THR A 243 10.91 -8.90 -15.10
C THR A 243 10.38 -7.73 -14.28
N TYR A 244 9.49 -8.00 -13.31
CA TYR A 244 8.90 -6.98 -12.45
C TYR A 244 9.68 -6.77 -11.14
N VAL A 245 10.52 -7.73 -10.74
CA VAL A 245 11.27 -7.70 -9.48
C VAL A 245 12.65 -8.32 -9.69
N SER A 246 13.52 -7.62 -10.41
CA SER A 246 14.87 -8.09 -10.77
C SER A 246 16.02 -7.43 -9.97
N GLY A 247 15.72 -6.41 -9.15
CA GLY A 247 16.70 -5.64 -8.37
C GLY A 247 16.03 -4.82 -7.27
N GLY A 248 16.80 -3.97 -6.58
CA GLY A 248 16.31 -3.03 -5.57
C GLY A 248 16.54 -3.43 -4.11
N PRO A 249 15.90 -2.77 -3.12
CA PRO A 249 16.31 -2.85 -1.72
C PRO A 249 15.92 -4.21 -1.15
N LEU A 250 14.83 -4.80 -1.62
CA LEU A 250 14.47 -6.18 -1.34
C LEU A 250 15.52 -7.17 -1.85
N VAL A 251 15.99 -7.00 -3.09
CA VAL A 251 17.01 -7.89 -3.65
C VAL A 251 18.32 -7.75 -2.87
N GLU A 252 18.68 -6.54 -2.47
CA GLU A 252 19.79 -6.30 -1.55
C GLU A 252 19.55 -6.90 -0.16
N ALA A 253 18.34 -6.79 0.40
CA ALA A 253 17.98 -7.38 1.69
C ALA A 253 18.10 -8.91 1.66
N VAL A 254 17.73 -9.54 0.54
CA VAL A 254 17.95 -10.97 0.31
C VAL A 254 19.45 -11.30 0.18
N LYS A 255 20.22 -10.51 -0.58
CA LYS A 255 21.68 -10.72 -0.72
C LYS A 255 22.38 -10.61 0.63
N ASN A 256 21.93 -9.68 1.46
CA ASN A 256 22.45 -9.42 2.79
C ASN A 256 21.76 -10.26 3.88
N TRP A 257 20.82 -11.13 3.50
CA TRP A 257 20.07 -11.91 4.47
C TRP A 257 21.00 -12.75 5.34
N ASP A 258 20.78 -12.66 6.65
CA ASP A 258 21.55 -13.37 7.64
C ASP A 258 20.66 -13.75 8.81
N ILE A 259 20.50 -15.06 9.05
CA ILE A 259 19.69 -15.53 10.17
C ILE A 259 20.26 -15.07 11.53
N ARG A 260 21.56 -14.77 11.62
CA ARG A 260 22.18 -14.28 12.86
C ARG A 260 21.60 -12.95 13.31
N THR A 261 21.26 -12.08 12.36
CA THR A 261 20.72 -10.74 12.67
C THR A 261 19.21 -10.74 12.89
N SER A 262 18.54 -11.87 12.66
CA SER A 262 17.09 -12.00 12.77
C SER A 262 16.55 -11.74 14.18
N GLU A 263 15.23 -11.66 14.35
CA GLU A 263 14.56 -11.43 15.64
C GLU A 263 13.30 -12.27 15.81
N ALA A 264 12.95 -12.56 17.05
CA ALA A 264 11.71 -13.21 17.43
C ALA A 264 11.03 -12.39 18.50
N SER A 265 9.69 -12.41 18.53
CA SER A 265 8.90 -11.70 19.54
C SER A 265 9.17 -12.20 20.96
N ASP A 266 9.58 -13.46 21.11
CA ASP A 266 9.95 -14.06 22.39
C ASP A 266 11.39 -14.62 22.34
N PRO A 267 12.30 -14.17 23.23
CA PRO A 267 13.70 -14.61 23.24
C PRO A 267 13.94 -16.13 23.36
N PRO A 268 13.19 -16.90 24.17
CA PRO A 268 13.28 -18.36 24.22
C PRO A 268 13.12 -19.03 22.85
N TYR A 269 12.19 -18.56 22.03
CA TYR A 269 11.95 -19.12 20.70
C TYR A 269 13.08 -18.82 19.74
N ARG A 270 13.65 -17.60 19.81
CA ARG A 270 14.86 -17.28 19.07
C ARG A 270 15.98 -18.28 19.41
N ARG A 271 16.24 -18.49 20.71
CA ARG A 271 17.28 -19.42 21.18
C ARG A 271 17.02 -20.84 20.72
N GLN A 272 15.80 -21.34 20.88
CA GLN A 272 15.40 -22.69 20.47
C GLN A 272 15.64 -22.92 18.98
N ILE A 273 15.23 -21.97 18.12
CA ILE A 273 15.42 -22.05 16.67
C ILE A 273 16.90 -22.00 16.30
N LEU A 274 17.68 -21.08 16.88
CA LEU A 274 19.11 -20.98 16.60
C LEU A 274 19.87 -22.23 17.06
N ASN A 275 19.51 -22.81 18.22
CA ASN A 275 20.04 -24.08 18.71
C ASN A 275 19.76 -25.22 17.71
N TYR A 276 18.54 -25.28 17.17
CA TYR A 276 18.15 -26.26 16.15
C TYR A 276 18.96 -26.11 14.86
N VAL A 277 19.10 -24.88 14.35
CA VAL A 277 19.93 -24.59 13.15
C VAL A 277 21.40 -24.96 13.40
N ALA A 278 21.90 -24.68 14.60
CA ALA A 278 23.24 -25.06 15.03
C ALA A 278 23.40 -26.57 15.31
N LYS A 279 22.32 -27.37 15.24
CA LYS A 279 22.20 -28.78 15.67
C LYS A 279 22.86 -29.07 17.02
N VAL A 280 22.57 -28.21 17.99
CA VAL A 280 22.81 -28.47 19.42
C VAL A 280 21.47 -28.84 20.08
N SER A 281 21.45 -29.06 21.39
CA SER A 281 20.19 -29.34 22.09
C SER A 281 19.26 -28.12 21.97
N GLU A 282 18.02 -28.31 21.49
CA GLU A 282 17.04 -27.22 21.33
C GLU A 282 16.81 -26.46 22.65
N LEU A 283 16.90 -27.17 23.77
CA LEU A 283 16.68 -26.65 25.13
C LEU A 283 17.95 -26.11 25.80
N GLU A 284 19.08 -26.03 25.10
CA GLU A 284 20.32 -25.49 25.68
C GLU A 284 20.16 -24.01 26.03
N GLY A 285 20.37 -23.68 27.32
CA GLY A 285 20.18 -22.31 27.84
C GLY A 285 18.71 -21.91 28.01
N LEU A 286 17.79 -22.88 28.06
CA LEU A 286 16.36 -22.72 28.32
C LEU A 286 15.93 -23.58 29.52
N GLU A 287 15.06 -23.03 30.35
CA GLU A 287 14.41 -23.71 31.47
C GLU A 287 12.89 -23.67 31.28
N LYS A 288 12.15 -24.50 32.03
CA LYS A 288 10.70 -24.41 32.09
C LYS A 288 10.29 -23.66 33.34
N ASP A 289 9.41 -22.68 33.21
CA ASP A 289 8.81 -22.01 34.36
C ASP A 289 7.76 -22.89 35.07
N GLU A 290 7.14 -22.37 36.12
CA GLU A 290 6.10 -23.06 36.91
C GLU A 290 4.86 -23.43 36.06
N GLU A 291 4.64 -22.73 34.94
CA GLU A 291 3.57 -22.98 33.97
C GLU A 291 4.01 -23.91 32.82
N GLY A 292 5.26 -24.40 32.85
CA GLY A 292 5.84 -25.28 31.84
C GLY A 292 6.25 -24.60 30.54
N GLN A 293 6.24 -23.26 30.47
CA GLN A 293 6.68 -22.46 29.33
C GLN A 293 8.21 -22.34 29.31
N LEU A 294 8.78 -22.26 28.10
CA LEU A 294 10.22 -22.09 27.95
C LEU A 294 10.61 -20.66 28.31
N VAL A 295 11.51 -20.53 29.27
CA VAL A 295 12.13 -19.27 29.68
C VAL A 295 13.65 -19.37 29.52
N LEU A 296 14.34 -18.24 29.41
CA LEU A 296 15.80 -18.24 29.41
C LEU A 296 16.31 -18.62 30.81
N ASP A 297 17.36 -19.45 30.89
CA ASP A 297 18.07 -19.73 32.15
C ASP A 297 18.52 -18.41 32.81
N ASN A 298 18.14 -18.22 34.08
CA ASN A 298 18.41 -17.02 34.89
C ASN A 298 19.91 -16.66 35.00
N MET A 299 20.84 -17.61 34.75
CA MET A 299 22.28 -17.36 34.77
C MET A 299 22.85 -16.82 33.44
N GLY A 300 22.02 -16.69 32.40
CA GLY A 300 22.44 -16.43 31.01
C GLY A 300 22.05 -15.08 30.39
N ARG A 301 21.68 -14.08 31.20
CA ARG A 301 21.42 -12.70 30.72
C ARG A 301 22.65 -11.80 30.44
N PRO A 302 23.94 -12.21 30.45
CA PRO A 302 24.98 -11.25 30.09
C PRO A 302 24.88 -10.98 28.58
N GLN A 303 24.43 -9.78 28.25
CA GLN A 303 24.68 -9.19 26.95
C GLN A 303 26.20 -8.97 26.80
N LEU A 304 26.72 -9.12 25.59
CA LEU A 304 28.13 -8.80 25.32
C LEU A 304 28.46 -7.34 25.70
N SER A 305 29.62 -7.11 26.33
CA SER A 305 30.12 -5.76 26.62
C SER A 305 30.50 -5.02 25.33
N SER A 306 30.39 -3.68 25.33
CA SER A 306 30.64 -2.80 24.16
C SER A 306 31.99 -3.03 23.47
N ASP A 307 32.99 -3.42 24.23
CA ASP A 307 34.38 -3.47 23.75
C ASP A 307 34.71 -4.78 23.01
N ALA A 308 33.75 -5.72 22.94
CA ALA A 308 33.88 -7.03 22.31
C ALA A 308 32.83 -7.24 21.21
N LEU A 309 32.57 -6.20 20.40
CA LEU A 309 31.87 -6.36 19.13
C LEU A 309 32.64 -7.37 18.28
N ASP A 310 32.05 -8.56 18.14
CA ASP A 310 32.61 -9.61 17.30
C ASP A 310 32.55 -9.15 15.83
N PRO A 311 33.68 -9.10 15.09
CA PRO A 311 33.68 -8.74 13.68
C PRO A 311 32.87 -9.71 12.80
N HIS A 312 32.33 -10.82 13.35
CA HIS A 312 31.62 -11.87 12.62
C HIS A 312 30.08 -11.91 12.79
N GLY A 313 29.43 -10.80 13.18
CA GLY A 313 27.99 -10.62 12.98
C GLY A 313 27.08 -10.79 14.21
N ALA A 314 27.52 -10.33 15.38
CA ALA A 314 26.76 -10.40 16.63
C ALA A 314 25.85 -9.16 16.88
N MET A 315 25.22 -8.62 15.84
CA MET A 315 24.28 -7.50 15.97
C MET A 315 22.87 -7.95 15.57
N ARG A 316 21.91 -7.70 16.46
CA ARG A 316 20.47 -7.90 16.17
C ARG A 316 19.98 -6.79 15.24
N SER A 317 18.95 -7.06 14.45
CA SER A 317 18.39 -6.06 13.52
C SER A 317 17.92 -4.76 14.20
N SER A 318 17.55 -4.80 15.47
CA SER A 318 17.15 -3.68 16.34
C SER A 318 18.32 -2.87 16.89
N GLY A 319 19.57 -3.31 16.67
CA GLY A 319 20.75 -2.74 17.30
C GLY A 319 20.93 -3.15 18.77
N GLU A 320 20.04 -3.98 19.32
CA GLU A 320 20.20 -4.53 20.67
C GLU A 320 21.42 -5.45 20.76
N LYS A 321 22.05 -5.46 21.94
CA LYS A 321 23.20 -6.31 22.22
C LYS A 321 22.82 -7.79 22.15
N GLU A 322 23.68 -8.58 21.53
CA GLU A 322 23.50 -10.03 21.48
C GLU A 322 23.75 -10.68 22.84
N PHE A 323 22.99 -11.73 23.13
CA PHE A 323 23.17 -12.56 24.30
C PHE A 323 24.44 -13.43 24.18
N ALA A 324 25.13 -13.66 25.30
CA ALA A 324 26.38 -14.42 25.30
C ALA A 324 26.24 -15.85 24.74
N HIS A 325 25.10 -16.50 24.92
CA HIS A 325 24.83 -17.84 24.38
C HIS A 325 24.83 -17.84 22.84
N GLU A 326 24.02 -16.98 22.23
CA GLU A 326 23.87 -16.80 20.79
C GLU A 326 25.20 -16.39 20.15
N ALA A 327 25.92 -15.45 20.76
CA ALA A 327 27.25 -15.06 20.30
C ALA A 327 28.24 -16.24 20.30
N ASN A 328 28.24 -17.06 21.36
CA ASN A 328 29.08 -18.26 21.42
C ASN A 328 28.64 -19.32 20.40
N LEU A 329 27.34 -19.44 20.14
CA LEU A 329 26.77 -20.32 19.13
C LEU A 329 27.27 -19.91 17.74
N PHE A 330 27.23 -18.62 17.41
CA PHE A 330 27.73 -18.08 16.15
C PHE A 330 29.22 -18.30 15.98
N ARG A 331 30.04 -18.08 17.04
CA ARG A 331 31.49 -18.37 16.99
C ARG A 331 31.79 -19.85 16.77
N LYS A 332 31.15 -20.74 17.54
CA LYS A 332 31.42 -22.20 17.49
C LYS A 332 30.88 -22.85 16.22
N HIS A 333 29.74 -22.38 15.70
CA HIS A 333 29.02 -23.01 14.60
C HIS A 333 28.89 -22.12 13.36
N ALA A 334 29.78 -21.13 13.18
CA ALA A 334 29.76 -20.16 12.08
C ALA A 334 29.50 -20.78 10.70
N LYS A 335 30.16 -21.91 10.39
CA LYS A 335 30.00 -22.61 9.10
C LYS A 335 28.56 -23.06 8.82
N ARG A 336 27.78 -23.42 9.85
CA ARG A 336 26.38 -23.87 9.68
C ARG A 336 25.46 -22.71 9.36
N PHE A 337 25.60 -21.61 10.11
CA PHE A 337 24.86 -20.38 9.84
C PHE A 337 25.22 -19.81 8.48
N GLU A 338 26.51 -19.76 8.13
CA GLU A 338 26.94 -19.28 6.81
C GLU A 338 26.44 -20.19 5.68
N HIS A 339 26.37 -21.50 5.89
CA HIS A 339 25.77 -22.42 4.93
C HIS A 339 24.28 -22.14 4.73
N LEU A 340 23.50 -21.95 5.80
CA LEU A 340 22.08 -21.59 5.68
C LEU A 340 21.91 -20.24 4.96
N ASN A 341 22.66 -19.22 5.36
CA ASN A 341 22.66 -17.90 4.73
C ASN A 341 22.96 -18.01 3.23
N MET A 342 24.01 -18.74 2.86
CA MET A 342 24.38 -19.00 1.47
C MET A 342 23.28 -19.72 0.70
N MET A 343 22.64 -20.75 1.28
CA MET A 343 21.58 -21.51 0.60
C MET A 343 20.39 -20.62 0.24
N VAL A 344 19.96 -19.74 1.15
CA VAL A 344 18.88 -18.78 0.89
C VAL A 344 19.27 -17.80 -0.20
N ARG A 345 20.45 -17.18 -0.07
CA ARG A 345 20.98 -16.26 -1.09
C ARG A 345 21.04 -16.94 -2.45
N LEU A 346 21.59 -18.15 -2.56
CA LEU A 346 21.68 -18.89 -3.83
C LEU A 346 20.32 -19.22 -4.41
N ARG A 347 19.36 -19.67 -3.59
CA ARG A 347 18.02 -20.03 -4.07
C ARG A 347 17.29 -18.82 -4.67
N VAL A 348 17.42 -17.65 -4.04
CA VAL A 348 16.80 -16.42 -4.56
C VAL A 348 17.62 -15.78 -5.69
N MET A 349 18.95 -15.84 -5.64
CA MET A 349 19.79 -15.33 -6.73
C MET A 349 19.69 -16.18 -8.00
N ALA A 350 19.44 -17.48 -7.88
CA ALA A 350 19.15 -18.35 -9.03
C ALA A 350 17.90 -17.89 -9.80
N THR A 351 16.93 -17.28 -9.11
CA THR A 351 15.76 -16.66 -9.74
C THR A 351 16.06 -15.27 -10.33
N LEU A 352 17.01 -14.51 -9.80
CA LEU A 352 17.30 -13.13 -10.20
C LEU A 352 18.30 -12.98 -11.37
N GLY A 353 19.18 -13.97 -11.57
CA GLY A 353 20.39 -13.78 -12.37
C GLY A 353 21.40 -12.88 -11.63
N LEU A 354 22.69 -13.17 -11.74
CA LEU A 354 23.71 -12.37 -11.06
C LEU A 354 23.78 -10.95 -11.67
N PRO A 355 23.64 -9.88 -10.87
CA PRO A 355 23.79 -8.52 -11.38
C PRO A 355 25.24 -8.28 -11.82
N LYS A 356 25.42 -7.75 -13.03
CA LYS A 356 26.74 -7.34 -13.52
C LYS A 356 27.08 -5.98 -12.90
N LYS A 357 28.36 -5.76 -12.56
CA LYS A 357 28.85 -4.41 -12.23
C LYS A 357 28.69 -3.52 -13.47
N PRO A 358 28.21 -2.26 -13.31
CA PRO A 358 28.06 -1.36 -14.43
C PRO A 358 29.43 -1.10 -15.08
N LYS A 359 29.48 -1.14 -16.41
CA LYS A 359 30.71 -0.92 -17.19
C LYS A 359 30.93 0.53 -17.63
N GLY A 360 29.95 1.39 -17.39
CA GLY A 360 29.87 2.71 -18.01
C GLY A 360 29.55 2.61 -19.50
N CYS A 361 28.90 3.63 -20.05
CA CYS A 361 28.55 3.68 -21.48
C CYS A 361 28.47 5.13 -21.98
N THR A 362 28.75 5.35 -23.26
CA THR A 362 28.53 6.65 -23.91
C THR A 362 27.14 6.69 -24.55
N VAL A 363 26.38 7.75 -24.30
CA VAL A 363 25.00 7.92 -24.75
C VAL A 363 24.82 9.29 -25.42
N ALA A 364 24.78 9.26 -26.75
CA ALA A 364 24.65 10.45 -27.58
C ALA A 364 23.25 11.10 -27.49
N GLU A 365 22.19 10.29 -27.36
CA GLU A 365 20.81 10.78 -27.34
C GLU A 365 20.38 11.16 -25.92
N VAL A 366 20.11 12.44 -25.67
CA VAL A 366 19.75 12.96 -24.33
C VAL A 366 18.46 12.33 -23.80
N ALA A 367 17.52 11.98 -24.69
CA ALA A 367 16.29 11.28 -24.34
C ALA A 367 16.49 9.86 -23.78
N LEU A 368 17.71 9.32 -23.87
CA LEU A 368 18.09 8.03 -23.30
C LEU A 368 19.02 8.15 -22.08
N ARG A 369 19.10 9.34 -21.46
CA ARG A 369 19.89 9.59 -20.25
C ARG A 369 19.04 9.58 -18.98
N GLY A 370 18.26 8.52 -18.80
CA GLY A 370 17.52 8.26 -17.57
C GLY A 370 18.37 7.59 -16.49
N VAL A 371 18.03 7.82 -15.23
CA VAL A 371 18.68 7.23 -14.05
C VAL A 371 17.65 6.43 -13.27
N THR A 372 18.00 5.21 -12.87
CA THR A 372 17.12 4.39 -12.03
C THR A 372 17.00 4.95 -10.61
N LEU A 373 15.88 4.71 -9.94
CA LEU A 373 15.67 5.12 -8.54
C LEU A 373 16.79 4.60 -7.61
N ASN A 374 17.24 3.36 -7.80
CA ASN A 374 18.36 2.82 -7.03
C ASN A 374 19.67 3.57 -7.31
N GLN A 375 19.95 3.91 -8.57
CA GLN A 375 21.12 4.70 -8.90
C GLN A 375 21.07 6.10 -8.26
N LEU A 376 19.89 6.74 -8.21
CA LEU A 376 19.70 8.01 -7.49
C LEU A 376 19.94 7.87 -5.98
N ARG A 377 19.45 6.79 -5.35
CA ARG A 377 19.73 6.51 -3.92
C ARG A 377 21.22 6.32 -3.65
N VAL A 378 21.90 5.53 -4.48
CA VAL A 378 23.34 5.30 -4.37
C VAL A 378 24.11 6.61 -4.54
N MET A 379 23.70 7.47 -5.47
CA MET A 379 24.28 8.80 -5.63
C MET A 379 24.06 9.65 -4.38
N SER A 380 22.83 9.68 -3.84
CA SER A 380 22.50 10.46 -2.66
C SER A 380 23.31 10.03 -1.43
N ALA A 381 23.48 8.71 -1.23
CA ALA A 381 24.31 8.17 -0.15
C ALA A 381 25.79 8.53 -0.32
N LYS A 382 26.30 8.61 -1.56
CA LYS A 382 27.67 9.07 -1.82
C LYS A 382 27.85 10.56 -1.49
N LEU A 383 26.88 11.39 -1.88
CA LEU A 383 26.87 12.81 -1.52
C LEU A 383 26.85 12.99 0.00
N GLU A 384 25.98 12.26 0.70
CA GLU A 384 25.89 12.27 2.16
C GLU A 384 27.21 11.83 2.81
N SER A 385 27.85 10.77 2.30
CA SER A 385 29.16 10.32 2.80
C SER A 385 30.31 11.28 2.49
N SER A 386 30.11 12.23 1.58
CA SER A 386 31.07 13.30 1.26
C SER A 386 30.87 14.54 2.15
N CYS A 387 29.93 14.48 3.10
CA CYS A 387 29.61 15.52 4.08
C CYS A 387 29.79 15.01 5.53
N PRO A 388 30.04 15.91 6.51
CA PRO A 388 30.40 17.31 6.32
C PRO A 388 31.81 17.45 5.75
N TRP A 389 32.07 18.52 5.01
CA TRP A 389 33.40 18.85 4.48
C TRP A 389 33.70 20.33 4.65
N SER A 390 34.95 20.69 4.92
CA SER A 390 35.43 22.07 5.04
C SER A 390 36.78 22.24 4.32
N GLU A 391 37.12 23.48 3.92
CA GLU A 391 38.43 23.77 3.32
C GLU A 391 39.62 23.50 4.26
N ASP A 392 39.38 23.41 5.58
CA ASP A 392 40.39 23.07 6.59
C ASP A 392 40.74 21.55 6.62
N ASP A 393 40.01 20.69 5.89
CA ASP A 393 40.25 19.25 5.86
C ASP A 393 41.51 18.91 5.01
N GLU A 394 42.40 18.04 5.52
CA GLU A 394 43.64 17.64 4.81
C GLU A 394 43.40 16.69 3.61
N GLU A 395 42.15 16.27 3.37
CA GLU A 395 41.77 15.38 2.26
C GLU A 395 41.46 16.16 0.97
N GLU A 396 41.64 15.53 -0.20
CA GLU A 396 41.28 16.14 -1.49
C GLU A 396 39.79 16.53 -1.52
N CYS A 397 39.48 17.75 -1.99
CA CYS A 397 38.11 18.26 -2.08
C CYS A 397 37.23 17.29 -2.89
N PRO A 398 36.23 16.63 -2.27
CA PRO A 398 35.38 15.66 -2.97
C PRO A 398 34.41 16.31 -3.97
N TRP A 399 34.37 17.65 -4.01
CA TRP A 399 33.51 18.49 -4.86
C TRP A 399 34.27 19.13 -6.04
N GLY A 400 35.60 18.98 -6.10
CA GLY A 400 36.48 19.56 -7.12
C GLY A 400 36.91 21.01 -6.84
N ASP A 401 37.79 21.53 -7.71
CA ASP A 401 38.46 22.84 -7.53
C ASP A 401 37.53 24.06 -7.74
N ASP A 402 36.33 23.86 -8.26
CA ASP A 402 35.40 24.94 -8.61
C ASP A 402 34.50 25.38 -7.43
N LEU A 403 34.52 24.67 -6.30
CA LEU A 403 33.71 24.99 -5.12
C LEU A 403 34.52 25.84 -4.13
N SER A 404 34.18 27.12 -3.96
CA SER A 404 34.79 28.00 -2.95
C SER A 404 33.85 28.16 -1.75
N LEU A 405 34.32 27.87 -0.54
CA LEU A 405 33.60 28.14 0.71
C LEU A 405 34.25 29.33 1.44
N ASP A 406 33.49 30.03 2.29
CA ASP A 406 34.07 31.07 3.14
C ASP A 406 34.93 30.43 4.27
N GLU A 407 35.98 31.12 4.73
CA GLU A 407 36.86 30.64 5.81
C GLU A 407 36.05 30.22 7.05
N GLY A 408 36.18 28.94 7.46
CA GLY A 408 35.51 28.37 8.62
C GLY A 408 34.07 27.87 8.36
N GLN A 409 33.59 27.88 7.11
CA GLN A 409 32.32 27.28 6.72
C GLN A 409 32.51 25.79 6.40
N SER A 410 31.54 24.96 6.84
CA SER A 410 31.48 23.54 6.50
C SER A 410 30.20 23.25 5.73
N LEU A 411 30.31 22.48 4.65
CA LEU A 411 29.20 22.09 3.80
C LEU A 411 28.52 20.83 4.36
N CYS A 412 27.29 20.97 4.83
CA CYS A 412 26.48 19.87 5.33
C CYS A 412 25.55 19.30 4.25
N TYR A 413 25.16 18.03 4.40
CA TYR A 413 24.29 17.36 3.42
C TYR A 413 22.92 18.05 3.28
N GLU A 414 22.41 18.58 4.39
CA GLU A 414 21.14 19.30 4.47
C GLU A 414 21.17 20.61 3.67
N GLU A 415 22.36 21.20 3.47
CA GLU A 415 22.55 22.51 2.84
C GLU A 415 22.86 22.41 1.33
N LEU A 416 22.99 21.18 0.80
CA LEU A 416 23.36 20.97 -0.59
C LEU A 416 22.29 21.50 -1.55
N THR A 417 22.65 22.49 -2.36
CA THR A 417 21.84 22.96 -3.50
C THR A 417 22.15 22.17 -4.77
N ILE A 418 21.42 22.42 -5.85
CA ILE A 418 21.69 21.76 -7.14
C ILE A 418 23.05 22.15 -7.73
N GLU A 419 23.55 23.34 -7.42
CA GLU A 419 24.86 23.82 -7.88
C GLU A 419 25.99 22.99 -7.26
N HIS A 420 25.89 22.71 -5.95
CA HIS A 420 26.81 21.81 -5.24
C HIS A 420 26.80 20.40 -5.84
N VAL A 421 25.62 19.85 -6.12
CA VAL A 421 25.48 18.53 -6.74
C VAL A 421 26.05 18.51 -8.15
N ALA A 422 25.86 19.57 -8.94
CA ALA A 422 26.42 19.69 -10.29
C ALA A 422 27.95 19.73 -10.26
N ALA A 423 28.55 20.48 -9.31
CA ALA A 423 29.99 20.51 -9.10
C ALA A 423 30.54 19.12 -8.76
N TRP A 424 29.88 18.41 -7.84
CA TRP A 424 30.25 17.03 -7.50
C TRP A 424 30.20 16.09 -8.70
N ILE A 425 29.14 16.13 -9.51
CA ILE A 425 29.04 15.30 -10.73
C ILE A 425 30.17 15.64 -11.72
N LYS A 426 30.48 16.93 -11.89
CA LYS A 426 31.56 17.39 -12.77
C LYS A 426 32.90 16.79 -12.35
N PHE A 427 33.18 16.78 -11.05
CA PHE A 427 34.38 16.17 -10.50
C PHE A 427 34.42 14.65 -10.74
N GLN A 428 33.32 13.94 -10.44
CA GLN A 428 33.23 12.49 -10.66
C GLN A 428 33.37 12.09 -12.14
N THR A 429 32.80 12.88 -13.06
CA THR A 429 32.89 12.63 -14.51
C THR A 429 34.28 12.91 -15.05
N ALA A 430 34.95 13.97 -14.59
CA ALA A 430 36.33 14.28 -14.98
C ALA A 430 37.32 13.15 -14.60
N MET A 431 37.14 12.52 -13.44
CA MET A 431 37.98 11.40 -12.97
C MET A 431 37.86 10.14 -13.84
N VAL A 432 36.69 9.91 -14.44
CA VAL A 432 36.43 8.69 -15.22
C VAL A 432 36.89 8.82 -16.67
N TRP A 433 36.79 10.02 -17.26
CA TRP A 433 36.95 10.21 -18.71
C TRP A 433 38.26 10.90 -19.12
N GLU A 434 39.25 11.03 -18.23
CA GLU A 434 40.65 11.47 -18.49
C GLU A 434 40.82 12.59 -19.57
N GLY A 435 39.94 13.61 -19.58
CA GLY A 435 40.04 14.76 -20.47
C GLY A 435 39.29 14.68 -21.81
N GLU A 436 38.44 13.67 -22.06
CA GLU A 436 37.60 13.58 -23.29
C GLU A 436 36.33 14.47 -23.27
N GLY A 437 36.17 15.33 -22.26
CA GLY A 437 35.04 16.27 -22.15
C GLY A 437 33.89 15.74 -21.27
N PRO A 438 32.95 16.61 -20.89
CA PRO A 438 32.02 16.35 -19.80
C PRO A 438 30.86 15.45 -20.23
N GLY A 439 30.94 14.17 -19.86
CA GLY A 439 29.81 13.23 -19.94
C GLY A 439 28.77 13.45 -18.84
N SER A 440 27.63 12.78 -18.94
CA SER A 440 26.57 12.85 -17.93
C SER A 440 26.85 11.87 -16.78
N TYR A 441 26.30 12.11 -15.59
CA TYR A 441 26.44 11.17 -14.47
C TYR A 441 25.95 9.76 -14.86
N MET A 442 24.86 9.69 -15.62
CA MET A 442 24.24 8.46 -16.11
C MET A 442 25.24 7.53 -16.83
N GLU A 443 26.14 8.11 -17.63
CA GLU A 443 27.14 7.38 -18.41
C GLU A 443 28.17 6.64 -17.54
N ILE A 444 28.38 7.07 -16.29
CA ILE A 444 29.25 6.39 -15.31
C ILE A 444 28.53 5.17 -14.71
N ILE A 445 27.26 5.33 -14.37
CA ILE A 445 26.53 4.41 -13.48
C ILE A 445 25.68 3.39 -14.22
N SER A 446 25.47 3.54 -15.53
CA SER A 446 24.64 2.66 -16.35
C SER A 446 25.45 1.73 -17.25
N ASP A 447 24.88 0.56 -17.56
CA ASP A 447 25.38 -0.41 -18.54
C ASP A 447 24.92 -0.11 -19.98
N GLY A 448 24.03 0.86 -20.18
CA GLY A 448 23.53 1.24 -21.50
C GLY A 448 22.52 2.39 -21.47
N PRO A 449 22.04 2.83 -22.64
CA PRO A 449 21.02 3.87 -22.76
C PRO A 449 19.71 3.50 -22.05
N GLN A 450 19.12 4.44 -21.32
CA GLN A 450 17.92 4.25 -20.49
C GLN A 450 16.86 5.30 -20.82
N LYS A 451 15.70 4.88 -21.35
CA LYS A 451 14.58 5.79 -21.61
C LYS A 451 13.86 6.15 -20.29
N PRO A 452 13.72 7.44 -19.93
CA PRO A 452 13.01 7.88 -18.74
C PRO A 452 11.52 7.52 -18.77
N GLN A 453 11.00 7.05 -17.63
CA GLN A 453 9.56 6.89 -17.38
C GLN A 453 8.97 8.20 -16.86
N PHE A 454 9.68 8.89 -15.95
CA PHE A 454 9.22 10.15 -15.37
C PHE A 454 10.25 11.25 -15.56
N ALA A 455 9.81 12.44 -15.96
CA ALA A 455 10.64 13.63 -15.92
C ALA A 455 10.46 14.34 -14.58
N VAL A 456 11.54 14.78 -13.94
CA VAL A 456 11.49 15.54 -12.70
C VAL A 456 11.75 17.01 -13.01
N THR A 457 10.93 17.90 -12.47
CA THR A 457 11.08 19.36 -12.53
C THR A 457 10.94 19.95 -11.14
N PHE A 458 11.73 20.96 -10.82
CA PHE A 458 11.77 21.58 -9.49
C PHE A 458 12.33 23.01 -9.56
N SER A 459 12.15 23.79 -8.48
CA SER A 459 12.78 25.10 -8.34
C SER A 459 14.30 24.98 -8.17
N GLN A 460 15.05 25.98 -8.64
CA GLN A 460 16.51 26.04 -8.47
C GLN A 460 16.92 26.19 -7.00
N SER A 461 16.15 26.95 -6.22
CA SER A 461 16.44 27.26 -4.81
C SER A 461 16.25 26.11 -3.82
N GLN A 462 15.64 25.00 -4.25
CA GLN A 462 15.36 23.86 -3.37
C GLN A 462 16.65 23.12 -2.95
N LEU A 463 16.63 22.49 -1.78
CA LEU A 463 17.73 21.68 -1.26
C LEU A 463 17.68 20.24 -1.83
N TRP A 464 18.84 19.59 -1.97
CA TRP A 464 18.97 18.27 -2.56
C TRP A 464 18.24 17.20 -1.76
N HIS A 465 18.41 17.20 -0.43
CA HIS A 465 17.77 16.24 0.46
C HIS A 465 16.22 16.32 0.40
N GLU A 466 15.67 17.53 0.22
CA GLU A 466 14.22 17.73 0.02
C GLU A 466 13.74 17.16 -1.32
N ARG A 467 14.50 17.37 -2.41
CA ARG A 467 14.19 16.79 -3.73
C ARG A 467 14.19 15.27 -3.68
N MET A 468 15.21 14.68 -3.06
CA MET A 468 15.30 13.24 -2.88
C MET A 468 14.15 12.72 -2.04
N SER A 469 13.80 13.37 -0.93
CA SER A 469 12.65 13.01 -0.10
C SER A 469 11.34 13.02 -0.91
N ALA A 470 11.12 14.05 -1.74
CA ALA A 470 9.95 14.14 -2.60
C ALA A 470 9.91 13.05 -3.68
N ILE A 471 11.07 12.68 -4.26
CA ILE A 471 11.17 11.55 -5.22
C ILE A 471 10.86 10.22 -4.52
N GLU A 472 11.35 10.01 -3.30
CA GLU A 472 11.09 8.81 -2.50
C GLU A 472 9.60 8.67 -2.17
N VAL A 473 8.97 9.74 -1.67
CA VAL A 473 7.54 9.78 -1.39
C VAL A 473 6.71 9.54 -2.65
N PHE A 474 7.12 10.08 -3.79
CA PHE A 474 6.49 9.79 -5.08
C PHE A 474 6.66 8.32 -5.50
N ALA A 475 7.86 7.77 -5.39
CA ALA A 475 8.15 6.38 -5.72
C ALA A 475 7.33 5.42 -4.85
N GLU A 476 7.19 5.72 -3.55
CA GLU A 476 6.33 4.98 -2.64
C GLU A 476 4.86 5.05 -3.07
N ALA A 477 4.35 6.26 -3.35
CA ALA A 477 2.96 6.47 -3.77
C ALA A 477 2.62 5.71 -5.06
N GLN A 478 3.52 5.73 -6.03
CA GLN A 478 3.38 5.02 -7.31
C GLN A 478 3.75 3.54 -7.24
N GLN A 479 4.27 3.06 -6.11
CA GLN A 479 4.80 1.71 -5.93
C GLN A 479 5.83 1.36 -7.01
N LEU A 480 6.73 2.31 -7.26
CA LEU A 480 7.76 2.16 -8.27
C LEU A 480 8.86 1.21 -7.78
N PRO A 481 9.30 0.28 -8.63
CA PRO A 481 10.48 -0.51 -8.32
C PRO A 481 11.73 0.37 -8.42
N ASP A 482 12.81 -0.11 -7.86
CA ASP A 482 14.13 0.52 -7.94
C ASP A 482 14.67 0.70 -9.36
N SER A 483 14.16 -0.10 -10.29
CA SER A 483 14.47 0.00 -11.71
C SER A 483 13.64 1.07 -12.43
N ALA A 484 12.74 1.78 -11.75
CA ALA A 484 12.01 2.90 -12.34
C ALA A 484 12.99 3.99 -12.72
N ILE A 485 12.82 4.50 -13.94
CA ILE A 485 13.80 5.38 -14.59
C ILE A 485 13.28 6.80 -14.55
N PHE A 486 14.05 7.68 -13.92
CA PHE A 486 13.77 9.10 -13.81
C PHE A 486 14.72 9.89 -14.70
N PHE A 487 14.20 10.94 -15.30
CA PHE A 487 15.02 11.99 -15.86
C PHE A 487 15.17 13.09 -14.82
N VAL A 488 16.37 13.22 -14.26
CA VAL A 488 16.75 14.29 -13.34
C VAL A 488 17.80 15.14 -14.04
N GLU A 489 17.49 16.41 -14.24
CA GLU A 489 18.26 17.32 -15.13
C GLU A 489 19.76 17.31 -14.83
N VAL A 490 20.14 17.46 -13.56
CA VAL A 490 21.55 17.51 -13.13
C VAL A 490 22.31 16.20 -13.43
N CYS A 491 21.62 15.06 -13.49
CA CYS A 491 22.26 13.76 -13.74
C CYS A 491 22.38 13.42 -15.23
N GLY A 492 21.48 13.94 -16.07
CA GLY A 492 21.43 13.66 -17.50
C GLY A 492 22.14 14.70 -18.38
N ARG A 493 22.44 15.88 -17.81
CA ARG A 493 23.13 16.98 -18.50
C ARG A 493 24.60 16.66 -18.75
N ASN A 494 25.08 16.98 -19.94
CA ASN A 494 26.52 17.03 -20.21
C ASN A 494 27.06 18.38 -19.73
N ILE A 495 28.01 18.37 -18.80
CA ILE A 495 28.46 19.58 -18.08
C ILE A 495 29.39 20.43 -18.96
N GLY A 496 28.86 21.08 -20.00
CA GLY A 496 29.62 21.97 -20.89
C GLY A 496 29.11 22.06 -22.33
N SER A 497 28.16 21.22 -22.74
CA SER A 497 27.36 21.46 -23.94
C SER A 497 26.19 22.38 -23.59
N GLY A 498 25.90 23.35 -24.46
CA GLY A 498 24.67 24.13 -24.40
C GLY A 498 23.49 23.24 -24.77
N ASP A 499 23.13 22.28 -23.91
CA ASP A 499 21.96 21.42 -24.12
C ASP A 499 20.72 22.33 -24.17
N ASP A 500 20.13 22.44 -25.37
CA ASP A 500 19.09 23.42 -25.72
C ASP A 500 17.76 23.09 -25.04
N GLU A 501 16.96 24.12 -24.76
CA GLU A 501 15.61 24.02 -24.19
C GLU A 501 14.69 23.05 -24.97
N GLU A 502 14.94 22.87 -26.27
CA GLU A 502 14.20 21.94 -27.13
C GLU A 502 14.44 20.46 -26.80
N GLU A 503 15.64 20.07 -26.38
CA GLU A 503 15.92 18.68 -26.00
C GLU A 503 15.20 18.32 -24.70
N TRP A 504 15.16 19.25 -23.74
CA TRP A 504 14.42 19.08 -22.50
C TRP A 504 12.90 19.04 -22.73
N LYS A 505 12.40 19.83 -23.69
CA LYS A 505 11.01 19.72 -24.15
C LYS A 505 10.73 18.32 -24.69
N LEU A 506 11.62 17.74 -25.49
CA LEU A 506 11.45 16.38 -26.00
C LEU A 506 11.32 15.36 -24.86
N ILE A 507 12.25 15.35 -23.90
CA ILE A 507 12.25 14.38 -22.79
C ILE A 507 11.00 14.50 -21.94
N ARG A 508 10.63 15.74 -21.58
CA ARG A 508 9.39 16.01 -20.83
C ARG A 508 8.20 15.49 -21.62
N THR A 509 8.14 15.73 -22.93
CA THR A 509 7.00 15.30 -23.75
C THR A 509 6.99 13.80 -24.09
N GLU A 510 8.11 13.08 -23.98
CA GLU A 510 8.22 11.65 -24.25
C GLU A 510 8.03 10.77 -23.01
N SER A 511 8.37 11.26 -21.82
CA SER A 511 8.18 10.56 -20.53
C SER A 511 6.71 10.21 -20.27
N GLU A 512 6.40 9.14 -19.55
CA GLU A 512 5.04 8.73 -19.20
C GLU A 512 4.34 9.74 -18.27
N GLY A 513 5.11 10.48 -17.47
CA GLY A 513 4.62 11.60 -16.69
C GLY A 513 5.70 12.58 -16.24
N ILE A 514 5.27 13.67 -15.61
CA ILE A 514 6.13 14.68 -14.99
C ILE A 514 5.86 14.75 -13.48
N LEU A 515 6.94 14.79 -12.70
CA LEU A 515 6.96 15.03 -11.27
C LEU A 515 7.45 16.46 -11.01
N CYS A 516 6.57 17.29 -10.49
CA CYS A 516 6.85 18.66 -10.09
C CYS A 516 7.13 18.72 -8.59
N ILE A 517 8.37 18.93 -8.20
CA ILE A 517 8.70 19.10 -6.78
C ILE A 517 8.54 20.58 -6.42
N LEU A 518 7.76 20.82 -5.38
CA LEU A 518 7.45 22.14 -4.86
C LEU A 518 8.22 22.35 -3.55
N SER A 519 8.74 23.57 -3.37
CA SER A 519 9.33 23.99 -2.09
C SER A 519 8.22 24.30 -1.09
N THR A 520 8.45 23.98 0.18
CA THR A 520 7.59 24.37 1.30
C THR A 520 7.54 25.89 1.50
N GLU A 521 8.60 26.61 1.13
CA GLU A 521 8.68 28.08 1.22
C GLU A 521 7.82 28.79 0.15
N MET A 522 7.53 28.15 -1.00
CA MET A 522 6.58 28.67 -2.00
C MET A 522 5.18 28.93 -1.43
N ALA A 523 4.83 28.33 -0.29
CA ALA A 523 3.56 28.60 0.40
C ALA A 523 3.46 30.03 0.94
N MET A 524 4.59 30.73 1.12
CA MET A 524 4.69 31.98 1.88
C MET A 524 4.87 33.25 1.01
N ASN A 525 5.44 33.16 -0.19
CA ASN A 525 5.75 34.33 -1.04
C ASN A 525 5.15 34.22 -2.45
N GLU A 526 4.28 35.16 -2.84
CA GLU A 526 3.66 35.22 -4.19
C GLU A 526 4.67 35.53 -5.33
N SER A 527 5.87 36.04 -5.00
CA SER A 527 6.86 36.52 -5.98
C SER A 527 7.91 35.49 -6.42
N GLU A 528 8.00 34.32 -5.76
CA GLU A 528 9.10 33.36 -5.95
C GLU A 528 8.66 32.04 -6.62
N ALA A 529 7.42 31.95 -7.08
CA ALA A 529 6.94 30.74 -7.73
C ALA A 529 7.49 30.61 -9.16
N GLU A 530 8.75 30.20 -9.30
CA GLU A 530 9.42 29.90 -10.58
C GLU A 530 8.95 28.56 -11.20
N LEU A 531 7.68 28.19 -11.05
CA LEU A 531 7.16 26.97 -11.67
C LEU A 531 6.87 27.24 -13.14
N SER A 532 7.71 26.74 -14.05
CA SER A 532 7.41 26.76 -15.48
C SER A 532 6.15 25.94 -15.79
N ILE A 533 5.13 26.59 -16.33
CA ILE A 533 3.83 25.97 -16.65
C ILE A 533 3.85 25.28 -18.03
N ALA A 534 4.75 25.67 -18.92
CA ALA A 534 4.84 25.12 -20.28
C ALA A 534 5.01 23.58 -20.32
N PRO A 535 5.87 22.95 -19.50
CA PRO A 535 5.94 21.48 -19.37
C PRO A 535 4.62 20.83 -18.98
N LEU A 536 3.87 21.45 -18.08
CA LEU A 536 2.60 20.93 -17.58
C LEU A 536 1.54 20.96 -18.69
N VAL A 537 1.43 22.09 -19.39
CA VAL A 537 0.50 22.27 -20.53
C VAL A 537 0.76 21.22 -21.61
N MET A 538 2.03 20.98 -21.95
CA MET A 538 2.40 19.94 -22.91
C MET A 538 1.98 18.54 -22.45
N GLN A 539 2.13 18.20 -21.16
CA GLN A 539 1.68 16.90 -20.64
C GLN A 539 0.15 16.75 -20.67
N VAL A 540 -0.58 17.82 -20.35
CA VAL A 540 -2.05 17.82 -20.44
C VAL A 540 -2.50 17.57 -21.89
N SER A 541 -1.81 18.15 -22.88
CA SER A 541 -2.12 17.96 -24.30
C SER A 541 -1.94 16.51 -24.77
N LYS A 542 -1.03 15.77 -24.13
CA LYS A 542 -0.72 14.36 -24.44
C LYS A 542 -1.42 13.36 -23.51
N ASP A 543 -2.24 13.82 -22.58
CA ASP A 543 -2.97 13.02 -21.58
C ASP A 543 -2.05 12.17 -20.68
N LYS A 544 -0.91 12.76 -20.28
CA LYS A 544 0.14 12.09 -19.50
C LYS A 544 0.06 12.37 -17.99
N GLY A 545 0.81 11.60 -17.21
CA GLY A 545 0.86 11.72 -15.74
C GLY A 545 1.40 13.08 -15.29
N ILE A 546 0.70 13.77 -14.39
CA ILE A 546 1.19 14.99 -13.73
C ILE A 546 1.07 14.79 -12.22
N PHE A 547 2.20 14.98 -11.54
CA PHE A 547 2.33 14.76 -10.10
C PHE A 547 3.01 15.96 -9.45
N PHE A 548 2.56 16.37 -8.27
CA PHE A 548 3.20 17.39 -7.47
C PHE A 548 3.67 16.79 -6.16
N ALA A 549 4.94 16.94 -5.82
CA ALA A 549 5.52 16.40 -4.58
C ALA A 549 6.13 17.51 -3.72
N SER A 550 6.09 17.30 -2.41
CA SER A 550 6.89 17.99 -1.42
C SER A 550 7.57 16.94 -0.53
N PRO A 551 8.56 17.30 0.30
CA PRO A 551 9.27 16.32 1.13
C PRO A 551 8.35 15.47 2.02
N GLY A 552 7.18 16.00 2.42
CA GLY A 552 6.21 15.32 3.27
C GLY A 552 5.10 14.57 2.53
N GLY A 553 4.90 14.77 1.23
CA GLY A 553 3.75 14.19 0.53
C GLY A 553 3.75 14.38 -0.97
N VAL A 554 2.82 13.72 -1.65
CA VAL A 554 2.66 13.81 -3.10
C VAL A 554 1.19 13.78 -3.50
N LEU A 555 0.91 14.49 -4.58
CA LEU A 555 -0.40 14.70 -5.17
C LEU A 555 -0.36 14.24 -6.63
N ALA A 556 -1.28 13.35 -6.98
CA ALA A 556 -1.63 13.03 -8.35
C ALA A 556 -2.68 14.01 -8.87
N CYS A 557 -2.52 14.48 -10.11
CA CYS A 557 -3.45 15.43 -10.72
C CYS A 557 -4.21 14.84 -11.90
N SER A 558 -3.51 14.24 -12.86
CA SER A 558 -4.15 13.72 -14.07
C SER A 558 -4.68 12.31 -13.88
N GLN A 559 -3.91 11.48 -13.19
CA GLN A 559 -4.19 10.06 -13.03
C GLN A 559 -3.94 9.67 -11.58
N PRO A 560 -4.86 8.91 -10.95
CA PRO A 560 -4.63 8.43 -9.59
C PRO A 560 -3.40 7.52 -9.52
N PHE A 561 -2.83 7.40 -8.32
CA PHE A 561 -1.79 6.41 -8.02
C PHE A 561 -2.29 4.97 -8.25
N ARG A 562 -1.41 3.97 -8.23
CA ARG A 562 -1.80 2.55 -8.45
C ARG A 562 -2.78 1.98 -7.43
N ASN A 563 -2.68 2.44 -6.18
CA ASN A 563 -3.67 2.15 -5.13
C ASN A 563 -4.99 2.92 -5.35
N GLY A 564 -5.00 3.79 -6.37
CA GLY A 564 -6.04 4.67 -6.83
C GLY A 564 -6.06 6.05 -6.15
N THR A 565 -5.25 6.27 -5.11
CA THR A 565 -5.33 7.50 -4.30
C THR A 565 -4.87 8.68 -5.12
N TRP A 566 -5.33 9.86 -4.74
CA TRP A 566 -4.88 11.09 -5.37
C TRP A 566 -3.86 11.84 -4.53
N VAL A 567 -3.77 11.51 -3.24
CA VAL A 567 -2.81 12.09 -2.31
C VAL A 567 -2.14 10.95 -1.56
N HIS A 568 -0.86 11.12 -1.27
CA HIS A 568 -0.06 10.22 -0.44
C HIS A 568 0.84 11.07 0.47
N GLY A 569 1.05 10.64 1.71
CA GLY A 569 1.75 11.43 2.72
C GLY A 569 1.02 12.70 3.18
N ASP A 570 1.75 13.56 3.88
CA ASP A 570 1.30 14.83 4.47
C ASP A 570 1.54 16.01 3.54
N PHE A 571 1.06 15.90 2.29
CA PHE A 571 1.17 16.98 1.31
C PHE A 571 0.42 18.25 1.78
N ASP A 572 1.11 19.38 1.86
CA ASP A 572 0.55 20.66 2.33
C ASP A 572 -0.44 21.25 1.31
N THR A 573 -1.64 21.54 1.78
CA THR A 573 -2.73 22.08 0.96
C THR A 573 -2.57 23.56 0.61
N GLN A 574 -1.81 24.33 1.40
CA GLN A 574 -1.57 25.75 1.12
C GLN A 574 -0.80 25.95 -0.19
N VAL A 575 0.17 25.06 -0.44
CA VAL A 575 0.97 25.05 -1.67
C VAL A 575 0.07 25.00 -2.91
N VAL A 576 -1.04 24.27 -2.88
CA VAL A 576 -1.91 24.14 -4.06
C VAL A 576 -2.93 25.26 -4.20
N VAL A 577 -3.34 25.91 -3.11
CA VAL A 577 -4.07 27.17 -3.25
C VAL A 577 -3.22 28.18 -4.01
N GLN A 578 -1.91 28.22 -3.74
CA GLN A 578 -0.99 29.08 -4.50
C GLN A 578 -0.81 28.61 -5.95
N VAL A 579 -0.60 27.32 -6.21
CA VAL A 579 -0.54 26.80 -7.59
C VAL A 579 -1.82 27.10 -8.36
N LEU A 580 -3.00 26.92 -7.75
CA LEU A 580 -4.30 27.23 -8.38
C LEU A 580 -4.43 28.73 -8.68
N LYS A 581 -3.97 29.61 -7.78
CA LYS A 581 -3.96 31.06 -7.99
C LYS A 581 -2.99 31.48 -9.10
N LEU A 582 -1.79 30.90 -9.13
CA LEU A 582 -0.81 31.15 -10.20
C LEU A 582 -1.36 30.76 -11.56
N LEU A 583 -1.98 29.58 -11.66
CA LEU A 583 -2.64 29.13 -12.89
C LEU A 583 -3.77 30.06 -13.34
N LEU A 584 -4.45 30.76 -12.42
CA LEU A 584 -5.46 31.78 -12.74
C LEU A 584 -4.83 33.11 -13.13
N LYS A 585 -3.75 33.53 -12.46
CA LYS A 585 -3.04 34.78 -12.72
C LYS A 585 -2.48 34.83 -14.14
N ASP A 586 -1.86 33.74 -14.60
CA ASP A 586 -1.37 33.63 -16.00
C ASP A 586 -2.51 33.69 -17.02
N MET A 587 -3.74 33.29 -16.65
CA MET A 587 -4.91 33.45 -17.53
C MET A 587 -5.45 34.90 -17.58
N ASP A 588 -5.16 35.72 -16.56
CA ASP A 588 -5.60 37.12 -16.45
C ASP A 588 -4.56 38.12 -16.99
N GLU A 589 -3.25 37.88 -16.82
CA GLU A 589 -2.19 38.78 -17.32
C GLU A 589 -2.08 38.76 -18.86
N ASP A 590 -2.40 37.63 -19.51
CA ASP A 590 -2.47 37.52 -20.97
C ASP A 590 -3.83 37.97 -21.55
N ALA A 591 -4.76 38.44 -20.71
CA ALA A 591 -6.10 38.86 -21.15
C ALA A 591 -6.14 40.26 -21.80
N ASP A 592 -5.08 41.06 -21.68
CA ASP A 592 -4.91 42.31 -22.43
C ASP A 592 -4.22 42.08 -23.81
N ASP A 593 -3.58 40.92 -24.01
CA ASP A 593 -2.94 40.44 -25.25
C ASP A 593 -3.60 39.13 -25.76
N VAL A 594 -4.93 39.07 -25.76
CA VAL A 594 -5.77 37.89 -26.13
C VAL A 594 -5.47 37.30 -27.52
N ASP A 595 -4.70 38.00 -28.37
CA ASP A 595 -4.34 37.52 -29.70
C ASP A 595 -3.19 36.48 -29.70
N ASP A 596 -2.43 36.28 -28.61
CA ASP A 596 -1.24 35.38 -28.60
C ASP A 596 -1.37 34.08 -27.77
N MET A 597 -2.25 33.95 -26.77
CA MET A 597 -2.44 32.66 -26.05
C MET A 597 -3.30 31.70 -26.88
N ASP A 598 -2.71 30.59 -27.32
CA ASP A 598 -3.47 29.61 -28.09
C ASP A 598 -4.58 28.94 -27.25
N LEU A 599 -5.73 28.67 -27.90
CA LEU A 599 -6.90 28.05 -27.26
C LEU A 599 -6.59 26.67 -26.65
N ALA A 600 -5.50 26.02 -27.08
CA ALA A 600 -5.06 24.74 -26.55
C ALA A 600 -4.45 24.88 -25.15
N THR A 601 -3.62 25.90 -24.94
CA THR A 601 -2.98 26.25 -23.67
C THR A 601 -4.03 26.63 -22.64
N PHE A 602 -4.96 27.51 -23.00
CA PHE A 602 -6.07 27.89 -22.10
C PHE A 602 -6.90 26.68 -21.65
N ARG A 603 -7.23 25.76 -22.57
CA ARG A 603 -7.96 24.52 -22.23
C ARG A 603 -7.15 23.57 -21.35
N ALA A 604 -5.84 23.51 -21.54
CA ALA A 604 -4.94 22.70 -20.73
C ALA A 604 -4.86 23.22 -19.29
N LEU A 605 -4.78 24.54 -19.12
CA LEU A 605 -4.79 25.20 -17.81
C LEU A 605 -6.10 24.95 -17.06
N LEU A 606 -7.25 25.11 -17.73
CA LEU A 606 -8.56 24.79 -17.15
C LEU A 606 -8.68 23.32 -16.71
N ARG A 607 -8.13 22.39 -17.49
CA ARG A 607 -8.09 20.97 -17.14
C ARG A 607 -7.23 20.72 -15.91
N LEU A 608 -6.02 21.27 -15.89
CA LEU A 608 -5.11 21.17 -14.75
C LEU A 608 -5.73 21.72 -13.47
N HIS A 609 -6.45 22.85 -13.59
CA HIS A 609 -7.20 23.46 -12.50
C HIS A 609 -8.30 22.53 -11.95
N GLN A 610 -9.08 21.89 -12.83
CA GLN A 610 -10.13 20.93 -12.43
C GLN A 610 -9.57 19.63 -11.83
N TRP A 611 -8.39 19.22 -12.27
CA TRP A 611 -7.66 18.05 -11.79
C TRP A 611 -7.16 18.23 -10.36
N LEU A 612 -6.60 19.41 -10.08
CA LEU A 612 -6.13 19.77 -8.75
C LEU A 612 -7.27 19.83 -7.73
N ALA A 613 -8.39 20.50 -8.05
CA ALA A 613 -9.42 20.83 -7.06
C ALA A 613 -10.05 19.62 -6.31
N GLY A 614 -10.27 18.49 -6.99
CA GLY A 614 -10.96 17.33 -6.41
C GLY A 614 -10.27 16.75 -5.16
N PRO A 615 -8.99 16.35 -5.25
CA PRO A 615 -8.19 15.90 -4.12
C PRO A 615 -8.21 16.86 -2.92
N PHE A 616 -8.13 18.17 -3.14
CA PHE A 616 -8.15 19.17 -2.06
C PHE A 616 -9.49 19.29 -1.39
N LEU A 617 -10.58 19.37 -2.17
CA LEU A 617 -11.91 19.42 -1.58
C LEU A 617 -12.17 18.20 -0.71
N ARG A 618 -11.70 17.00 -1.10
CA ARG A 618 -11.79 15.79 -0.27
C ARG A 618 -10.96 15.91 1.02
N ARG A 619 -9.74 16.46 0.97
CA ARG A 619 -8.89 16.67 2.16
C ARG A 619 -9.46 17.73 3.10
N ALA A 620 -9.90 18.86 2.57
CA ALA A 620 -10.54 19.92 3.34
C ALA A 620 -11.84 19.43 4.00
N ALA A 621 -12.64 18.63 3.27
CA ALA A 621 -13.82 17.96 3.82
C ALA A 621 -13.49 17.01 4.98
N LYS A 622 -12.41 16.22 4.84
CA LYS A 622 -11.92 15.31 5.90
C LYS A 622 -11.57 16.06 7.18
N PHE A 623 -10.88 17.20 7.09
CA PHE A 623 -10.43 17.99 8.25
C PHE A 623 -11.40 19.09 8.69
N ASN A 624 -12.58 19.17 8.07
CA ASN A 624 -13.58 20.21 8.31
C ASN A 624 -13.02 21.64 8.08
N ASP A 625 -12.10 21.80 7.12
CA ASP A 625 -11.53 23.09 6.74
C ASP A 625 -12.51 23.86 5.84
N VAL A 626 -13.40 24.59 6.49
CA VAL A 626 -14.47 25.34 5.83
C VAL A 626 -13.94 26.47 4.96
N GLN A 627 -12.83 27.10 5.34
CA GLN A 627 -12.31 28.25 4.60
C GLN A 627 -11.71 27.80 3.27
N ALA A 628 -10.88 26.75 3.28
CA ALA A 628 -10.31 26.20 2.06
C ALA A 628 -11.39 25.71 1.07
N ILE A 629 -12.47 25.11 1.57
CA ILE A 629 -13.60 24.69 0.71
C ILE A 629 -14.24 25.91 0.04
N LYS A 630 -14.47 27.00 0.78
CA LYS A 630 -15.07 28.22 0.22
C LYS A 630 -14.17 28.84 -0.83
N ASP A 631 -12.88 28.97 -0.53
CA ASP A 631 -11.90 29.56 -1.43
C ASP A 631 -11.85 28.79 -2.75
N ILE A 632 -11.71 27.46 -2.70
CA ILE A 632 -11.66 26.60 -3.90
C ILE A 632 -12.99 26.63 -4.66
N CYS A 633 -14.14 26.50 -3.98
CA CYS A 633 -15.45 26.51 -4.64
C CYS A 633 -15.80 27.87 -5.26
N SER A 634 -15.17 28.97 -4.80
CA SER A 634 -15.34 30.30 -5.37
C SER A 634 -14.54 30.53 -6.66
N LEU A 635 -13.60 29.64 -7.01
CA LEU A 635 -12.75 29.80 -8.18
C LEU A 635 -13.56 29.69 -9.49
N PRO A 636 -13.34 30.59 -10.46
CA PRO A 636 -14.07 30.57 -11.72
C PRO A 636 -13.73 29.33 -12.55
N GLY A 637 -14.74 28.75 -13.24
CA GLY A 637 -14.56 27.61 -14.14
C GLY A 637 -14.50 26.23 -13.49
N LEU A 638 -14.61 26.14 -12.16
CA LEU A 638 -14.65 24.88 -11.43
C LEU A 638 -15.98 24.12 -11.63
N ARG A 639 -15.89 22.84 -11.99
CA ARG A 639 -17.06 21.95 -12.17
C ARG A 639 -17.09 20.87 -11.09
N LEU A 640 -17.98 21.02 -10.12
CA LEU A 640 -18.15 20.06 -9.02
C LEU A 640 -18.78 18.71 -9.44
N THR A 641 -19.30 18.62 -10.67
CA THR A 641 -19.83 17.39 -11.26
C THR A 641 -18.79 16.57 -12.03
N SER A 642 -17.54 17.06 -12.13
CA SER A 642 -16.46 16.38 -12.83
C SER A 642 -16.08 15.06 -12.15
N ASP A 643 -15.69 14.04 -12.92
CA ASP A 643 -15.15 12.78 -12.38
C ASP A 643 -13.86 12.98 -11.57
N THR A 644 -13.15 14.10 -11.78
CA THR A 644 -11.94 14.48 -11.02
C THR A 644 -12.25 14.72 -9.54
N MET A 645 -13.52 14.96 -9.21
CA MET A 645 -14.01 15.09 -7.84
C MET A 645 -14.10 13.75 -7.10
N LYS A 646 -14.02 12.62 -7.80
CA LYS A 646 -14.08 11.29 -7.19
C LYS A 646 -12.69 10.80 -6.78
N ASP A 647 -12.59 10.13 -5.64
CA ASP A 647 -11.44 9.29 -5.33
C ASP A 647 -11.57 7.90 -5.97
N ASN A 648 -10.63 7.02 -5.66
CA ASN A 648 -10.55 5.63 -6.08
C ASN A 648 -11.72 4.76 -5.67
N LEU A 649 -12.42 5.14 -4.62
CA LEU A 649 -13.61 4.45 -4.17
C LEU A 649 -14.85 5.05 -4.83
N GLY A 650 -14.68 6.02 -5.75
CA GLY A 650 -15.76 6.79 -6.37
C GLY A 650 -16.27 7.92 -5.49
N ARG A 651 -15.62 8.21 -4.35
CA ARG A 651 -16.14 9.14 -3.34
C ARG A 651 -15.84 10.59 -3.71
N VAL A 652 -16.88 11.41 -3.79
CA VAL A 652 -16.76 12.87 -3.85
C VAL A 652 -16.51 13.50 -2.48
N PRO A 653 -16.07 14.78 -2.38
CA PRO A 653 -15.87 15.48 -1.10
C PRO A 653 -17.02 15.33 -0.10
N LEU A 654 -18.26 15.27 -0.59
CA LEU A 654 -19.44 15.07 0.24
C LEU A 654 -19.45 13.72 0.99
N HIS A 655 -19.05 12.62 0.33
CA HIS A 655 -18.92 11.31 0.96
C HIS A 655 -17.89 11.35 2.11
N VAL A 656 -16.75 12.01 1.86
CA VAL A 656 -15.66 12.12 2.83
C VAL A 656 -16.08 12.94 4.05
N ALA A 657 -16.77 14.06 3.84
CA ALA A 657 -17.31 14.88 4.94
C ALA A 657 -18.24 14.05 5.86
N ILE A 658 -19.10 13.21 5.28
CA ILE A 658 -20.06 12.38 6.03
C ILE A 658 -19.36 11.26 6.79
N ALA A 659 -18.42 10.56 6.14
CA ALA A 659 -17.66 9.50 6.78
C ALA A 659 -16.92 10.01 8.03
N CYS A 660 -16.33 11.21 7.93
CA CYS A 660 -15.61 11.85 9.03
C CYS A 660 -16.51 12.56 10.06
N GLY A 661 -17.81 12.75 9.76
CA GLY A 661 -18.73 13.53 10.59
C GLY A 661 -18.52 15.04 10.53
N SER A 662 -17.85 15.55 9.49
CA SER A 662 -17.55 16.97 9.25
C SER A 662 -18.80 17.72 8.77
N ARG A 663 -19.71 18.02 9.70
CA ARG A 663 -21.02 18.62 9.41
C ARG A 663 -20.92 19.96 8.71
N GLU A 664 -20.01 20.85 9.12
CA GLU A 664 -19.88 22.18 8.55
C GLU A 664 -19.36 22.12 7.10
N ALA A 665 -18.35 21.28 6.84
CA ALA A 665 -17.87 21.03 5.49
C ALA A 665 -18.98 20.47 4.58
N MET A 666 -19.78 19.51 5.07
CA MET A 666 -20.92 18.97 4.33
C MET A 666 -21.91 20.08 3.92
N LYS A 667 -22.25 21.00 4.83
CA LYS A 667 -23.15 22.12 4.53
C LYS A 667 -22.60 23.03 3.44
N VAL A 668 -21.34 23.42 3.55
CA VAL A 668 -20.72 24.33 2.58
C VAL A 668 -20.60 23.69 1.20
N LEU A 669 -20.32 22.38 1.12
CA LEU A 669 -20.31 21.65 -0.16
C LEU A 669 -21.71 21.58 -0.81
N LEU A 670 -22.76 21.38 -0.01
CA LEU A 670 -24.15 21.40 -0.48
C LEU A 670 -24.60 22.81 -0.90
N GLU A 671 -24.18 23.84 -0.16
CA GLU A 671 -24.39 25.25 -0.51
C GLU A 671 -23.72 25.59 -1.85
N ALA A 672 -22.53 25.03 -2.11
CA ALA A 672 -21.81 25.09 -3.38
C ALA A 672 -22.46 24.26 -4.51
N LYS A 673 -23.63 23.65 -4.28
CA LYS A 673 -24.41 22.86 -5.24
C LYS A 673 -23.75 21.56 -5.69
N MET A 674 -22.95 20.93 -4.83
CA MET A 674 -22.52 19.55 -5.05
C MET A 674 -23.73 18.59 -4.97
N ASP A 675 -23.82 17.66 -5.92
CA ASP A 675 -24.96 16.72 -6.02
C ASP A 675 -24.97 15.74 -4.83
N PRO A 676 -26.08 15.65 -4.06
CA PRO A 676 -26.19 14.72 -2.92
C PRO A 676 -26.43 13.26 -3.33
N ASN A 677 -26.62 12.96 -4.62
CA ASN A 677 -26.95 11.62 -5.13
C ASN A 677 -25.82 10.94 -5.89
N VAL A 678 -24.60 11.50 -5.84
CA VAL A 678 -23.43 10.90 -6.52
C VAL A 678 -23.18 9.50 -5.97
N GLU A 679 -23.02 8.54 -6.88
CA GLU A 679 -22.66 7.17 -6.55
C GLU A 679 -21.14 7.01 -6.48
N ASP A 680 -20.71 6.23 -5.50
CA ASP A 680 -19.36 5.71 -5.42
C ASP A 680 -19.23 4.34 -6.16
N ASN A 681 -18.07 3.70 -6.12
CA ASN A 681 -17.82 2.47 -6.90
C ASN A 681 -18.65 1.24 -6.47
N MET A 682 -19.30 1.30 -5.30
CA MET A 682 -20.23 0.28 -4.81
C MET A 682 -21.69 0.74 -4.99
N SER A 683 -21.92 1.79 -5.78
CA SER A 683 -23.20 2.49 -5.87
C SER A 683 -23.72 2.99 -4.52
N ASP A 684 -22.85 3.07 -3.50
CA ASP A 684 -23.20 3.74 -2.26
C ASP A 684 -23.25 5.25 -2.55
N ARG A 685 -24.26 5.88 -1.95
CA ARG A 685 -24.49 7.33 -2.04
C ARG A 685 -24.20 7.98 -0.68
N PRO A 686 -24.04 9.31 -0.59
CA PRO A 686 -23.84 10.02 0.67
C PRO A 686 -24.80 9.58 1.79
N LEU A 687 -26.06 9.29 1.45
CA LEU A 687 -27.08 8.82 2.39
C LEU A 687 -26.78 7.42 2.99
N HIS A 688 -26.19 6.51 2.22
CA HIS A 688 -25.80 5.17 2.70
C HIS A 688 -24.70 5.26 3.78
N TYR A 689 -23.71 6.12 3.58
CA TYR A 689 -22.65 6.39 4.55
C TYR A 689 -23.20 6.95 5.87
N ALA A 690 -24.05 7.98 5.78
CA ALA A 690 -24.65 8.59 6.97
C ALA A 690 -25.50 7.58 7.76
N ALA A 691 -26.18 6.69 7.05
CA ALA A 691 -27.00 5.65 7.65
C ALA A 691 -26.18 4.58 8.39
N LEU A 692 -25.09 4.13 7.77
CA LEU A 692 -24.15 3.18 8.34
C LEU A 692 -23.40 3.74 9.56
N ALA A 693 -22.98 5.01 9.49
CA ALA A 693 -22.31 5.70 10.59
C ALA A 693 -23.25 6.02 11.77
N GLY A 694 -24.56 5.78 11.65
CA GLY A 694 -25.54 6.08 12.70
C GLY A 694 -25.82 7.57 12.90
N GLN A 695 -25.44 8.42 11.94
CA GLN A 695 -25.46 9.89 12.07
C GLN A 695 -26.80 10.48 11.63
N ALA A 696 -27.80 10.40 12.52
CA ALA A 696 -29.18 10.82 12.21
C ALA A 696 -29.31 12.30 11.80
N ASP A 697 -28.45 13.18 12.31
CA ASP A 697 -28.47 14.61 11.98
C ASP A 697 -28.04 14.86 10.53
N LEU A 698 -26.99 14.18 10.05
CA LEU A 698 -26.54 14.29 8.66
C LEU A 698 -27.57 13.71 7.69
N VAL A 699 -28.24 12.62 8.08
CA VAL A 699 -29.34 12.03 7.29
C VAL A 699 -30.48 13.05 7.07
N GLN A 700 -30.86 13.82 8.09
CA GLN A 700 -31.89 14.84 7.95
C GLN A 700 -31.47 15.95 6.97
N GLU A 701 -30.23 16.41 7.08
CA GLU A 701 -29.69 17.47 6.22
C GLU A 701 -29.55 17.02 4.75
N LEU A 702 -29.11 15.78 4.50
CA LEU A 702 -29.04 15.22 3.15
C LEU A 702 -30.41 15.04 2.50
N VAL A 703 -31.40 14.54 3.26
CA VAL A 703 -32.78 14.41 2.78
C VAL A 703 -33.36 15.80 2.46
N ALA A 704 -33.09 16.81 3.29
CA ALA A 704 -33.50 18.19 3.03
C ALA A 704 -32.81 18.79 1.79
N ALA A 705 -31.58 18.35 1.48
CA ALA A 705 -30.84 18.74 0.29
C ALA A 705 -31.26 17.98 -0.99
N GLY A 706 -32.20 17.03 -0.90
CA GLY A 706 -32.72 16.29 -2.06
C GLY A 706 -32.05 14.94 -2.31
N ALA A 707 -31.45 14.31 -1.29
CA ALA A 707 -30.97 12.94 -1.39
C ALA A 707 -32.14 11.94 -1.60
N ASP A 708 -31.96 11.02 -2.55
CA ASP A 708 -32.92 9.96 -2.83
C ASP A 708 -32.85 8.86 -1.76
N VAL A 709 -33.98 8.64 -1.09
CA VAL A 709 -34.12 7.67 0.00
C VAL A 709 -34.39 6.24 -0.48
N TRP A 710 -34.71 6.05 -1.76
CA TRP A 710 -35.06 4.74 -2.36
C TRP A 710 -33.94 4.12 -3.19
N SER A 711 -32.91 4.91 -3.45
CA SER A 711 -31.70 4.51 -4.13
C SER A 711 -31.05 3.28 -3.47
N GLU A 712 -30.77 2.26 -4.28
CA GLU A 712 -30.08 1.03 -3.88
C GLU A 712 -28.59 1.11 -4.24
N ASN A 713 -27.76 0.47 -3.41
CA ASN A 713 -26.34 0.23 -3.69
C ASN A 713 -26.15 -1.08 -4.49
N CYS A 714 -24.89 -1.47 -4.73
CA CYS A 714 -24.57 -2.68 -5.50
C CYS A 714 -25.01 -4.00 -4.83
N PHE A 715 -25.35 -3.98 -3.54
CA PHE A 715 -25.92 -5.11 -2.82
C PHE A 715 -27.45 -5.16 -2.90
N GLY A 716 -28.08 -4.21 -3.61
CA GLY A 716 -29.54 -4.06 -3.66
C GLY A 716 -30.11 -3.50 -2.35
N GLU A 717 -29.29 -2.78 -1.58
CA GLU A 717 -29.67 -2.25 -0.27
C GLU A 717 -29.89 -0.75 -0.33
N THR A 718 -31.02 -0.31 0.22
CA THR A 718 -31.30 1.09 0.52
C THR A 718 -30.59 1.53 1.80
N ALA A 719 -30.42 2.83 1.99
CA ALA A 719 -29.86 3.40 3.23
C ALA A 719 -30.60 2.93 4.50
N LEU A 720 -31.91 2.67 4.42
CA LEU A 720 -32.67 2.12 5.54
C LEU A 720 -32.28 0.66 5.86
N GLN A 721 -32.08 -0.17 4.83
CA GLN A 721 -31.68 -1.57 5.01
C GLN A 721 -30.26 -1.66 5.59
N VAL A 722 -29.32 -0.85 5.12
CA VAL A 722 -27.96 -0.74 5.68
C VAL A 722 -28.01 -0.38 7.17
N ALA A 723 -28.82 0.62 7.55
CA ALA A 723 -29.01 1.00 8.95
C ALA A 723 -29.61 -0.14 9.81
N MET A 724 -30.50 -0.97 9.23
CA MET A 724 -31.13 -2.09 9.94
C MET A 724 -30.18 -3.26 10.17
N GLN A 725 -29.29 -3.56 9.23
CA GLN A 725 -28.28 -4.61 9.40
C GLN A 725 -27.26 -4.27 10.49
N ASN A 726 -26.94 -2.97 10.65
CA ASN A 726 -26.01 -2.43 11.63
C ASN A 726 -24.68 -3.23 11.73
N PRO A 727 -23.90 -3.35 10.65
CA PRO A 727 -22.62 -4.06 10.72
C PRO A 727 -21.64 -3.38 11.70
N GLY A 728 -21.79 -2.08 11.99
CA GLY A 728 -21.01 -1.36 13.00
C GLY A 728 -21.43 -1.62 14.47
N ALA A 729 -22.43 -2.48 14.73
CA ALA A 729 -22.94 -2.75 16.08
C ALA A 729 -21.85 -3.20 17.06
N PHE A 730 -20.93 -4.05 16.60
CA PHE A 730 -19.83 -4.58 17.42
C PHE A 730 -18.77 -3.51 17.78
N VAL A 731 -18.74 -2.39 17.05
CA VAL A 731 -17.90 -1.22 17.36
C VAL A 731 -18.68 -0.14 18.13
N GLY A 732 -19.92 -0.44 18.54
CA GLY A 732 -20.75 0.45 19.36
C GLY A 732 -21.59 1.46 18.58
N VAL A 733 -21.72 1.32 17.25
CA VAL A 733 -22.56 2.20 16.42
C VAL A 733 -24.04 1.90 16.66
N ASN A 734 -24.85 2.95 16.89
CA ASN A 734 -26.30 2.84 17.09
C ASN A 734 -27.09 3.52 15.97
N THR A 735 -27.77 2.72 15.15
CA THR A 735 -28.55 3.17 13.99
C THR A 735 -30.04 3.36 14.28
N SER A 736 -30.48 3.23 15.54
CA SER A 736 -31.92 3.27 15.91
C SER A 736 -32.59 4.61 15.55
N LYS A 737 -31.87 5.72 15.71
CA LYS A 737 -32.37 7.06 15.37
C LYS A 737 -32.45 7.25 13.85
N VAL A 738 -31.43 6.80 13.11
CA VAL A 738 -31.40 6.81 11.65
C VAL A 738 -32.61 6.08 11.08
N CYS A 739 -32.88 4.86 11.58
CA CYS A 739 -34.02 4.06 11.13
C CYS A 739 -35.36 4.80 11.30
N LYS A 740 -35.53 5.58 12.37
CA LYS A 740 -36.75 6.39 12.58
C LYS A 740 -36.85 7.54 11.57
N VAL A 741 -35.75 8.24 11.30
CA VAL A 741 -35.72 9.36 10.35
C VAL A 741 -36.04 8.88 8.93
N LEU A 742 -35.37 7.82 8.46
CA LEU A 742 -35.60 7.27 7.12
C LEU A 742 -37.02 6.69 6.95
N LYS A 743 -37.57 6.03 7.99
CA LYS A 743 -38.99 5.59 8.01
C LYS A 743 -39.98 6.76 8.00
N GLY A 744 -39.58 7.93 8.49
CA GLY A 744 -40.37 9.16 8.39
C GLY A 744 -40.30 9.75 6.99
N ALA A 745 -39.10 9.87 6.43
CA ALA A 745 -38.85 10.44 5.10
C ALA A 745 -39.53 9.65 3.96
N THR A 746 -39.58 8.33 4.07
CA THR A 746 -40.29 7.42 3.14
C THR A 746 -41.81 7.62 3.14
N LYS A 747 -42.38 8.22 4.18
CA LYS A 747 -43.82 8.53 4.27
C LYS A 747 -44.19 9.92 3.74
N THR A 748 -43.23 10.83 3.59
CA THR A 748 -43.47 12.27 3.36
C THR A 748 -43.38 12.72 1.90
N ILE A 749 -43.07 11.84 0.95
CA ILE A 749 -43.07 12.20 -0.48
C ILE A 749 -44.53 12.23 -0.97
N PRO A 750 -45.05 13.39 -1.44
CA PRO A 750 -46.44 13.50 -1.88
C PRO A 750 -46.71 12.48 -3.00
N GLU A 751 -47.86 11.80 -2.95
CA GLU A 751 -48.29 10.78 -3.93
C GLU A 751 -48.04 11.19 -5.39
N ARG A 752 -48.07 12.49 -5.71
CA ARG A 752 -47.73 13.05 -7.04
C ARG A 752 -46.32 12.71 -7.54
N GLN A 753 -45.30 12.74 -6.68
CA GLN A 753 -43.91 12.51 -7.09
C GLN A 753 -43.63 11.00 -7.24
N ALA A 754 -44.24 10.18 -6.37
CA ALA A 754 -44.27 8.73 -6.52
C ALA A 754 -45.02 8.31 -7.81
N PHE A 755 -46.11 9.01 -8.16
CA PHE A 755 -46.86 8.76 -9.39
C PHE A 755 -46.09 9.18 -10.64
N GLU A 756 -45.31 10.28 -10.59
CA GLU A 756 -44.45 10.69 -11.72
C GLU A 756 -43.24 9.77 -11.89
N LEU A 757 -42.60 9.32 -10.80
CA LEU A 757 -41.54 8.31 -10.83
C LEU A 757 -42.05 6.96 -11.37
N PHE A 758 -43.24 6.54 -10.95
CA PHE A 758 -43.91 5.35 -11.49
C PHE A 758 -44.24 5.51 -12.98
N ARG A 759 -44.71 6.70 -13.40
CA ARG A 759 -45.02 6.99 -14.81
C ARG A 759 -43.77 7.06 -15.69
N ALA A 760 -42.63 7.52 -15.14
CA ALA A 760 -41.33 7.50 -15.80
C ALA A 760 -40.79 6.06 -15.91
N PHE A 761 -40.86 5.27 -14.84
CA PHE A 761 -40.51 3.85 -14.81
C PHE A 761 -41.33 3.00 -15.80
N VAL A 762 -42.62 3.31 -15.97
CA VAL A 762 -43.49 2.63 -16.94
C VAL A 762 -43.25 3.09 -18.38
N LYS A 763 -42.76 4.32 -18.59
CA LYS A 763 -42.43 4.85 -19.92
C LYS A 763 -41.08 4.37 -20.45
N ASP A 764 -40.07 4.34 -19.58
CA ASP A 764 -38.72 3.83 -19.84
C ASP A 764 -38.25 3.03 -18.62
N PRO A 765 -38.54 1.72 -18.55
CA PRO A 765 -38.00 0.87 -17.50
C PRO A 765 -36.47 0.84 -17.62
N PRO A 766 -35.72 0.95 -16.50
CA PRO A 766 -34.26 0.88 -16.56
C PRO A 766 -33.85 -0.43 -17.22
N ARG A 767 -33.03 -0.34 -18.28
CA ARG A 767 -32.39 -1.52 -18.86
C ARG A 767 -31.54 -2.14 -17.75
N ASN A 768 -31.80 -3.41 -17.42
CA ASN A 768 -30.97 -4.22 -16.56
C ASN A 768 -29.48 -3.96 -16.86
N SER A 769 -28.71 -3.54 -15.87
CA SER A 769 -27.26 -3.34 -15.94
C SER A 769 -26.47 -4.67 -16.07
N ALA A 770 -27.12 -5.75 -16.52
CA ALA A 770 -26.47 -6.96 -17.01
C ALA A 770 -25.85 -6.78 -18.42
N ASP A 771 -26.07 -5.64 -19.10
CA ASP A 771 -25.54 -5.38 -20.46
C ASP A 771 -24.28 -4.51 -20.54
N ALA A 772 -23.65 -4.15 -19.41
CA ALA A 772 -22.38 -3.41 -19.42
C ALA A 772 -21.12 -4.30 -19.52
N SER A 773 -21.26 -5.63 -19.61
CA SER A 773 -20.14 -6.56 -19.90
C SER A 773 -20.21 -7.19 -21.31
N ALA A 774 -21.23 -6.87 -22.11
CA ALA A 774 -21.36 -7.35 -23.49
C ALA A 774 -20.61 -6.48 -24.54
N GLY A 775 -19.80 -5.51 -24.09
CA GLY A 775 -18.98 -4.66 -24.97
C GLY A 775 -17.65 -5.28 -25.45
N SER A 776 -17.17 -6.35 -24.82
CA SER A 776 -15.89 -6.98 -25.15
C SER A 776 -16.03 -8.29 -25.96
N ALA A 777 -17.17 -8.98 -25.88
CA ALA A 777 -17.40 -10.21 -26.65
C ALA A 777 -17.88 -9.97 -28.10
N ALA A 778 -18.44 -8.79 -28.42
CA ALA A 778 -18.92 -8.44 -29.76
C ALA A 778 -17.79 -8.07 -30.75
N ALA A 779 -16.58 -7.80 -30.26
CA ALA A 779 -15.39 -7.56 -31.08
C ALA A 779 -14.69 -8.87 -31.52
N ALA A 780 -14.83 -9.95 -30.74
CA ALA A 780 -14.31 -11.28 -31.11
C ALA A 780 -15.28 -12.03 -32.07
N ALA A 781 -16.58 -11.78 -31.99
CA ALA A 781 -17.58 -12.41 -32.87
C ALA A 781 -17.74 -11.75 -34.26
N ARG A 782 -17.13 -10.58 -34.50
CA ARG A 782 -17.20 -9.84 -35.78
C ARG A 782 -16.15 -10.25 -36.83
N LYS A 783 -15.23 -11.15 -36.52
CA LYS A 783 -14.24 -11.69 -37.49
C LYS A 783 -14.62 -13.04 -38.13
N LEU A 784 -15.80 -13.59 -37.82
CA LEU A 784 -16.25 -14.91 -38.32
C LEU A 784 -17.58 -14.90 -39.09
N LYS A 785 -18.14 -13.73 -39.44
CA LYS A 785 -19.40 -13.60 -40.21
C LYS A 785 -19.31 -12.66 -41.43
N ARG A 786 -18.19 -12.70 -42.17
CA ARG A 786 -18.15 -12.27 -43.58
C ARG A 786 -17.66 -13.43 -44.44
N GLY A 787 -18.62 -14.21 -44.92
CA GLY A 787 -18.40 -15.37 -45.78
C GLY A 787 -19.73 -15.99 -46.19
N GLY A 788 -20.66 -15.16 -46.67
CA GLY A 788 -21.88 -15.64 -47.32
C GLY A 788 -21.62 -15.90 -48.80
N SER A 789 -21.73 -17.16 -49.20
CA SER A 789 -22.20 -17.72 -50.49
C SER A 789 -21.57 -19.11 -50.60
N ARG A 790 -22.24 -20.21 -50.93
CA ARG A 790 -23.38 -20.37 -51.84
C ARG A 790 -23.93 -21.79 -51.64
N VAL A 791 -25.22 -21.93 -51.92
CA VAL A 791 -25.98 -23.16 -52.20
C VAL A 791 -25.26 -24.05 -53.23
N ASP A 792 -25.25 -25.39 -53.01
CA ASP A 792 -25.98 -26.44 -53.80
C ASP A 792 -25.33 -27.84 -53.62
N PRO A 793 -26.05 -28.97 -53.75
CA PRO A 793 -27.29 -29.42 -53.10
C PRO A 793 -27.05 -30.32 -51.87
#